data_AF-A0A2E1UXP9-F1
#
_entry.id   AF-A0A2E1UXP9-F1
#
_cell.length_a   1.000
_cell.length_b   1.000
_cell.length_c   1.000
_cell.angle_alpha   90.00
_cell.angle_beta   90.00
_cell.angle_gamma   90.00
#
_symmetry.space_group_name_H-M   'P 1'
#
loop_
_entity.id
_entity.type
_entity.pdbx_description
1 polymer ?
#
loop_
_entity_poly.entity_id
_entity_poly.type
_entity_poly.pdbx_seq_one_letter_code
_entity_poly.pdbx_strand_id
1 'polypeptide(L)'
;MKKVLVRTLLVVACLILVLIIIGGIGYYYVSSNVLTFEDEISKKEMNYNKLQIDGFSFIDRNNNNKLDLYEDNRESVESRANDLLSKLTLEEKIHLLKGSGIKSALGISSDGIPGAVGTIVPTPRLGLPEIYLSDGPAGLRIASKRKNQDRTYYCTAFPIGTLLASTWDKELVESVGNSMGNEALNYGIDVILGPGVNIHRHPLCGRNFEYYSEDPFLSGNIGAAMVNGIESNGVGTSPKHFVVNNQETSRNWNDAIVSERALREIYLKGYEIIVKKSQPWTIMTSYNKINGTYAPENKRLLTDILKQEWGFEGVVMTDWYGGQSATAIINAGNDLIEPGTKNDWDELKDSAADGSLPLSNINTSVKRILKLILKSKKMENYEFKNNPDLEKHALITRKSAAEGMVLLKNSDNTLPMKNISNIALIGSSSYEFIAGGTGSGDVEEAYSIALDDALTKNGFEINDVALNEYFIQNAKNLKDKEGDTEIPGAIGVAMSMMNPYTPIKMDYSTELLNQISAASDIAIVTIGRNSGESSDRVLDDDFLLSKKEEQMIKKTCDVFHSKGKKVVVILNIGGVIETSSWKNQPDAILLAWQGGQEGGNSVVDILTGKINPSGKLPMTFPVDINDHKSTLNFPMDGEKLELSDMIFGVDYDKPENEKIRNKDYTVYEEGIYVGYRHFDKNNIKVSFPFGYGLSYTNFEYSDLKVIKQDQKINLSLKIKNTGYVKGKEIIQVYISKINSKIDRPTKELKGFSKTRLLNVAESSILEIEIPLSDFSYWNEEINNWSIENGEYNILIGSSSRDIKLEEKIKI
;
A
#
# COMPACT_ATOMS: atom_id res chain seq x y z
N MET A 1 48.93 8.87 50.76
CA MET A 1 48.15 9.33 49.59
C MET A 1 48.51 8.62 48.28
N LYS A 2 49.79 8.55 47.84
CA LYS A 2 50.16 7.92 46.54
C LYS A 2 49.72 6.45 46.36
N LYS A 3 49.83 5.59 47.38
CA LYS A 3 49.45 4.16 47.28
C LYS A 3 47.94 3.91 47.13
N VAL A 4 47.10 4.78 47.71
CA VAL A 4 45.64 4.67 47.61
C VAL A 4 45.19 5.11 46.21
N LEU A 5 45.72 6.24 45.71
CA LEU A 5 45.43 6.74 44.37
C LEU A 5 45.82 5.72 43.27
N VAL A 6 46.99 5.08 43.37
CA VAL A 6 47.43 4.06 42.42
C VAL A 6 46.53 2.82 42.46
N ARG A 7 46.09 2.38 43.65
CA ARG A 7 45.14 1.27 43.78
C ARG A 7 43.77 1.61 43.22
N THR A 8 43.26 2.82 43.46
CA THR A 8 41.98 3.27 42.90
C THR A 8 42.04 3.35 41.38
N LEU A 9 43.12 3.89 40.81
CA LEU A 9 43.32 3.94 39.35
C LEU A 9 43.44 2.55 38.73
N LEU A 10 44.10 1.60 39.39
CA LEU A 10 44.16 0.20 38.96
C LEU A 10 42.78 -0.48 38.99
N VAL A 11 41.97 -0.24 40.03
CA VAL A 11 40.61 -0.78 40.12
C VAL A 11 39.71 -0.20 39.02
N VAL A 12 39.78 1.12 38.78
CA VAL A 12 39.04 1.77 37.69
C VAL A 12 39.50 1.25 36.33
N ALA A 13 40.81 1.09 36.10
CA ALA A 13 41.34 0.53 34.86
C ALA A 13 40.89 -0.93 34.63
N CYS A 14 40.89 -1.75 35.70
CA CYS A 14 40.37 -3.12 35.62
C CYS A 14 38.85 -3.14 35.34
N LEU A 15 38.06 -2.26 35.94
CA LEU A 15 36.62 -2.15 35.67
C LEU A 15 36.34 -1.72 34.22
N ILE A 16 37.09 -0.74 33.71
CA ILE A 16 37.02 -0.31 32.30
C ILE A 16 37.39 -1.47 31.38
N LEU A 17 38.46 -2.21 31.69
CA LEU A 17 38.88 -3.38 30.90
C LEU A 17 37.80 -4.47 30.89
N VAL A 18 37.17 -4.76 32.03
CA VAL A 18 36.06 -5.71 32.13
C VAL A 18 34.85 -5.23 31.31
N LEU A 19 34.49 -3.95 31.36
CA LEU A 19 33.40 -3.39 30.53
C LEU A 19 33.72 -3.46 29.04
N ILE A 20 34.97 -3.22 28.63
CA ILE A 20 35.42 -3.37 27.24
C ILE A 20 35.36 -4.84 26.81
N ILE A 21 35.76 -5.78 27.67
CA ILE A 21 35.70 -7.22 27.38
C ILE A 21 34.26 -7.69 27.30
N ILE A 22 33.38 -7.31 28.24
CA ILE A 22 31.95 -7.64 28.21
C ILE A 22 31.29 -7.02 26.98
N GLY A 23 31.61 -5.75 26.66
CA GLY A 23 31.14 -5.08 25.45
C GLY A 23 31.66 -5.75 24.18
N GLY A 24 32.90 -6.23 24.17
CA GLY A 24 33.51 -6.96 23.05
C GLY A 24 32.93 -8.36 22.86
N ILE A 25 32.69 -9.11 23.95
CA ILE A 25 32.02 -10.42 23.92
C ILE A 25 30.56 -10.25 23.50
N GLY A 26 29.86 -9.25 24.05
CA GLY A 26 28.49 -8.91 23.66
C GLY A 26 28.39 -8.51 22.20
N TYR A 27 29.31 -7.65 21.72
CA TYR A 27 29.40 -7.28 20.31
C TYR A 27 29.71 -8.48 19.42
N TYR A 28 30.65 -9.35 19.81
CA TYR A 28 30.96 -10.56 19.06
C TYR A 28 29.74 -11.48 18.99
N TYR A 29 29.06 -11.72 20.11
CA TYR A 29 27.85 -12.55 20.17
C TYR A 29 26.72 -11.99 19.30
N VAL A 30 26.45 -10.68 19.36
CA VAL A 30 25.45 -10.02 18.50
C VAL A 30 25.91 -10.09 17.04
N SER A 31 27.18 -9.82 16.76
CA SER A 31 27.71 -9.86 15.40
C SER A 31 27.59 -11.25 14.78
N SER A 32 28.01 -12.31 15.49
CA SER A 32 28.01 -13.67 14.98
C SER A 32 26.63 -14.30 14.89
N ASN A 33 25.70 -13.96 15.80
CA ASN A 33 24.38 -14.58 15.84
C ASN A 33 23.27 -13.76 15.20
N VAL A 34 23.46 -12.45 15.05
CA VAL A 34 22.43 -11.54 14.53
C VAL A 34 22.86 -10.95 13.18
N LEU A 35 24.12 -10.54 13.03
CA LEU A 35 24.57 -9.80 11.84
C LEU A 35 25.24 -10.67 10.76
N THR A 36 25.99 -11.70 11.12
CA THR A 36 26.95 -12.37 10.19
C THR A 36 26.77 -13.87 10.04
N PHE A 37 25.72 -14.47 10.62
CA PHE A 37 25.53 -15.92 10.60
C PHE A 37 25.31 -16.51 9.19
N GLU A 38 24.95 -15.68 8.20
CA GLU A 38 24.79 -16.05 6.78
C GLU A 38 26.06 -15.85 5.93
N ASP A 39 27.08 -15.13 6.43
CA ASP A 39 28.23 -14.68 5.62
C ASP A 39 29.13 -15.85 5.16
N GLU A 40 29.07 -17.02 5.82
CA GLU A 40 29.86 -18.21 5.43
C GLU A 40 29.24 -18.99 4.25
N ILE A 41 27.92 -18.88 4.05
CA ILE A 41 27.18 -19.65 3.04
C ILE A 41 27.15 -18.89 1.70
N SER A 42 27.09 -17.56 1.74
CA SER A 42 26.92 -16.68 0.57
C SER A 42 28.18 -16.50 -0.30
N LYS A 43 29.39 -16.75 0.23
CA LYS A 43 30.66 -16.36 -0.41
C LYS A 43 31.29 -17.38 -1.37
N LYS A 44 30.57 -18.44 -1.75
CA LYS A 44 31.15 -19.50 -2.59
C LYS A 44 30.98 -19.16 -4.07
N GLU A 45 31.97 -18.48 -4.65
CA GLU A 45 32.05 -18.35 -6.12
C GLU A 45 32.13 -19.75 -6.74
N MET A 46 31.13 -20.08 -7.56
CA MET A 46 31.12 -21.32 -8.31
C MET A 46 31.34 -21.04 -9.79
N ASN A 47 32.46 -21.53 -10.31
CA ASN A 47 32.69 -21.62 -11.74
C ASN A 47 31.86 -22.78 -12.28
N TYR A 48 30.94 -22.48 -13.19
CA TYR A 48 30.06 -23.47 -13.82
C TYR A 48 30.61 -23.88 -15.19
N ASN A 49 30.58 -25.19 -15.47
CA ASN A 49 30.89 -25.71 -16.79
C ASN A 49 29.75 -25.42 -17.78
N LYS A 50 30.07 -25.36 -19.07
CA LYS A 50 29.07 -25.32 -20.15
C LYS A 50 28.92 -26.69 -20.76
N LEU A 51 27.68 -27.15 -20.93
CA LEU A 51 27.34 -28.38 -21.62
C LEU A 51 26.80 -28.05 -23.02
N GLN A 52 27.17 -28.86 -24.00
CA GLN A 52 26.66 -28.78 -25.38
C GLN A 52 25.89 -30.07 -25.67
N ILE A 53 24.57 -29.98 -25.84
CA ILE A 53 23.69 -31.12 -26.08
C ILE A 53 22.72 -30.75 -27.19
N ASP A 54 22.69 -31.54 -28.27
CA ASP A 54 21.80 -31.39 -29.42
C ASP A 54 21.78 -29.96 -30.03
N GLY A 55 22.92 -29.27 -30.01
CA GLY A 55 23.05 -27.90 -30.53
C GLY A 55 22.61 -26.78 -29.56
N PHE A 56 22.21 -27.12 -28.34
CA PHE A 56 21.89 -26.18 -27.27
C PHE A 56 23.01 -26.12 -26.23
N SER A 57 23.21 -24.91 -25.67
CA SER A 57 24.16 -24.67 -24.59
C SER A 57 23.44 -24.60 -23.24
N PHE A 58 23.89 -25.40 -22.28
CA PHE A 58 23.39 -25.39 -20.90
C PHE A 58 24.52 -25.05 -19.92
N ILE A 59 24.15 -24.63 -18.71
CA ILE A 59 25.07 -24.39 -17.60
C ILE A 59 24.93 -25.57 -16.65
N ASP A 60 26.04 -26.30 -16.43
CA ASP A 60 26.16 -27.34 -15.42
C ASP A 60 26.39 -26.67 -14.05
N ARG A 61 25.29 -26.50 -13.32
CA ARG A 61 25.22 -25.72 -12.08
C ARG A 61 25.77 -26.45 -10.88
N ASN A 62 25.83 -27.77 -10.94
CA ASN A 62 26.38 -28.58 -9.86
C ASN A 62 27.70 -29.29 -10.23
N ASN A 63 28.25 -29.00 -11.40
CA ASN A 63 29.52 -29.50 -11.94
C ASN A 63 29.60 -31.04 -11.99
N ASN A 64 28.49 -31.71 -12.30
CA ASN A 64 28.44 -33.17 -12.41
C ASN A 64 28.68 -33.70 -13.84
N ASN A 65 28.92 -32.81 -14.81
CA ASN A 65 29.11 -33.07 -16.23
C ASN A 65 27.92 -33.75 -16.93
N LYS A 66 26.70 -33.53 -16.45
CA LYS A 66 25.45 -34.03 -17.04
C LYS A 66 24.41 -32.92 -17.03
N LEU A 67 23.53 -32.91 -18.02
CA LEU A 67 22.39 -32.02 -17.99
C LEU A 67 21.35 -32.59 -17.03
N ASP A 68 21.20 -31.97 -15.88
CA ASP A 68 20.11 -32.28 -14.96
C ASP A 68 18.79 -31.65 -15.43
N LEU A 69 17.67 -32.27 -15.08
CA LEU A 69 16.35 -31.81 -15.50
C LEU A 69 16.09 -30.36 -15.08
N TYR A 70 16.54 -29.96 -13.89
CA TYR A 70 16.37 -28.59 -13.42
C TYR A 70 17.20 -27.55 -14.18
N GLU A 71 18.26 -27.95 -14.87
CA GLU A 71 19.12 -27.08 -15.66
C GLU A 71 18.56 -26.86 -17.07
N ASP A 72 17.70 -27.78 -17.53
CA ASP A 72 17.05 -27.71 -18.83
C ASP A 72 15.85 -26.75 -18.80
N ASN A 73 16.02 -25.55 -19.36
CA ASN A 73 14.97 -24.54 -19.41
C ASN A 73 13.82 -24.86 -20.39
N ARG A 74 13.90 -25.97 -21.14
CA ARG A 74 12.81 -26.49 -21.98
C ARG A 74 11.77 -27.25 -21.16
N GLU A 75 12.15 -27.72 -19.98
CA GLU A 75 11.29 -28.48 -19.09
C GLU A 75 10.36 -27.58 -18.27
N SER A 76 9.23 -28.13 -17.86
CA SER A 76 8.24 -27.38 -17.07
C SER A 76 8.84 -26.94 -15.72
N VAL A 77 8.43 -25.76 -15.23
CA VAL A 77 8.81 -25.27 -13.89
C VAL A 77 8.51 -26.31 -12.80
N GLU A 78 7.41 -27.05 -12.95
CA GLU A 78 7.01 -28.12 -12.02
C GLU A 78 8.00 -29.29 -12.01
N SER A 79 8.39 -29.79 -13.19
CA SER A 79 9.38 -30.87 -13.34
C SER A 79 10.74 -30.45 -12.77
N ARG A 80 11.18 -29.25 -13.11
CA ARG A 80 12.46 -28.68 -12.64
C ARG A 80 12.48 -28.48 -11.13
N ALA A 81 11.39 -28.01 -10.53
CA ALA A 81 11.27 -27.86 -9.09
C ALA A 81 11.28 -29.22 -8.36
N ASN A 82 10.63 -30.25 -8.90
CA ASN A 82 10.68 -31.60 -8.32
C ASN A 82 12.08 -32.20 -8.37
N ASP A 83 12.81 -31.98 -9.48
CA ASP A 83 14.18 -32.45 -9.63
C ASP A 83 15.12 -31.77 -8.61
N LEU A 84 15.04 -30.44 -8.49
CA LEU A 84 15.76 -29.68 -7.44
C LEU A 84 15.43 -30.19 -6.03
N LEU A 85 14.14 -30.37 -5.72
CA LEU A 85 13.69 -30.84 -4.41
C LEU A 85 14.27 -32.21 -4.04
N SER A 86 14.46 -33.09 -5.02
CA SER A 86 15.06 -34.41 -4.83
C SER A 86 16.56 -34.35 -4.57
N LYS A 87 17.23 -33.28 -5.02
CA LYS A 87 18.69 -33.09 -4.93
C LYS A 87 19.12 -32.26 -3.72
N LEU A 88 18.23 -31.48 -3.11
CA LEU A 88 18.51 -30.71 -1.89
C LEU A 88 18.70 -31.63 -0.68
N THR A 89 19.69 -31.32 0.16
CA THR A 89 19.83 -31.91 1.49
C THR A 89 18.72 -31.40 2.42
N LEU A 90 18.50 -32.05 3.56
CA LEU A 90 17.54 -31.55 4.55
C LEU A 90 17.93 -30.15 5.07
N GLU A 91 19.23 -29.93 5.30
CA GLU A 91 19.73 -28.63 5.76
C GLU A 91 19.49 -27.52 4.73
N GLU A 92 19.74 -27.78 3.44
CA GLU A 92 19.46 -26.80 2.38
C GLU A 92 17.97 -26.54 2.22
N LYS A 93 17.12 -27.57 2.40
CA LYS A 93 15.66 -27.40 2.42
C LYS A 93 15.24 -26.47 3.55
N ILE A 94 15.77 -26.67 4.75
CA ILE A 94 15.47 -25.83 5.91
C ILE A 94 16.00 -24.41 5.71
N HIS A 95 17.20 -24.25 5.15
CA HIS A 95 17.78 -22.94 4.88
C HIS A 95 16.91 -22.12 3.92
N LEU A 96 16.33 -22.74 2.89
CA LEU A 96 15.41 -22.09 1.95
C LEU A 96 14.09 -21.61 2.58
N LEU A 97 13.71 -22.07 3.78
CA LEU A 97 12.46 -21.65 4.45
C LEU A 97 12.57 -20.28 5.13
N LYS A 98 13.73 -19.62 5.08
CA LYS A 98 13.96 -18.33 5.74
C LYS A 98 14.88 -17.41 4.92
N GLY A 99 14.78 -16.11 5.14
CA GLY A 99 15.63 -15.12 4.47
C GLY A 99 17.04 -14.96 5.04
N SER A 100 17.82 -14.01 4.52
CA SER A 100 19.23 -13.79 4.92
C SER A 100 19.42 -12.95 6.21
N GLY A 101 18.32 -12.60 6.90
CA GLY A 101 18.33 -11.95 8.21
C GLY A 101 18.49 -10.45 8.23
N ILE A 102 18.85 -9.92 9.41
CA ILE A 102 18.68 -8.49 9.74
C ILE A 102 19.44 -7.53 8.80
N LYS A 103 20.58 -7.95 8.23
CA LYS A 103 21.31 -7.13 7.25
C LYS A 103 20.44 -6.90 6.01
N SER A 104 19.78 -7.96 5.53
CA SER A 104 18.79 -7.87 4.45
C SER A 104 17.64 -6.96 4.86
N ALA A 105 17.06 -7.16 6.05
CA ALA A 105 15.96 -6.30 6.56
C ALA A 105 16.29 -4.80 6.58
N LEU A 106 17.56 -4.46 6.88
CA LEU A 106 18.05 -3.09 6.91
C LEU A 106 18.50 -2.56 5.54
N GLY A 107 18.33 -3.33 4.45
CA GLY A 107 18.78 -2.96 3.12
C GLY A 107 20.31 -2.95 2.96
N ILE A 108 21.05 -3.57 3.89
CA ILE A 108 22.51 -3.58 3.91
C ILE A 108 23.00 -4.74 3.05
N SER A 109 23.62 -4.42 1.92
CA SER A 109 24.24 -5.40 1.03
C SER A 109 25.65 -4.97 0.61
N SER A 110 26.62 -5.89 0.64
CA SER A 110 27.97 -5.68 0.12
C SER A 110 28.12 -6.06 -1.36
N ASP A 111 27.44 -7.14 -1.79
CA ASP A 111 27.64 -7.80 -3.10
C ASP A 111 26.33 -7.98 -3.90
N GLY A 112 25.22 -7.38 -3.45
CA GLY A 112 23.87 -7.48 -4.05
C GLY A 112 23.24 -6.13 -4.41
N ILE A 113 21.95 -5.95 -4.11
CA ILE A 113 21.19 -4.72 -4.39
C ILE A 113 20.95 -3.94 -3.08
N PRO A 114 21.71 -2.87 -2.81
CA PRO A 114 21.50 -2.05 -1.62
C PRO A 114 20.08 -1.46 -1.56
N GLY A 115 19.46 -1.52 -0.39
CA GLY A 115 18.08 -1.07 -0.14
C GLY A 115 17.00 -2.14 -0.35
N ALA A 116 17.30 -3.27 -1.01
CA ALA A 116 16.39 -4.42 -1.02
C ALA A 116 16.27 -4.99 0.40
N VAL A 117 15.05 -5.23 0.88
CA VAL A 117 14.78 -5.51 2.30
C VAL A 117 14.53 -6.98 2.65
N GLY A 118 14.45 -7.86 1.65
CA GLY A 118 14.28 -9.31 1.86
C GLY A 118 15.08 -10.10 0.84
N THR A 119 15.35 -11.36 1.19
CA THR A 119 16.08 -12.29 0.31
C THR A 119 15.58 -13.71 0.48
N ILE A 120 15.46 -14.46 -0.62
CA ILE A 120 15.49 -15.93 -0.52
C ILE A 120 16.95 -16.34 -0.66
N VAL A 121 17.44 -17.07 0.34
CA VAL A 121 18.84 -17.47 0.42
C VAL A 121 19.31 -18.31 -0.78
N PRO A 122 20.57 -18.19 -1.21
CA PRO A 122 21.12 -18.99 -2.30
C PRO A 122 21.35 -20.45 -1.87
N THR A 123 21.44 -21.35 -2.86
CA THR A 123 21.99 -22.70 -2.67
C THR A 123 23.12 -22.92 -3.68
N PRO A 124 24.36 -22.49 -3.37
CA PRO A 124 25.46 -22.50 -4.33
C PRO A 124 25.75 -23.87 -4.95
N ARG A 125 25.66 -24.96 -4.18
CA ARG A 125 25.93 -26.33 -4.65
C ARG A 125 25.07 -26.74 -5.85
N LEU A 126 23.85 -26.23 -5.94
CA LEU A 126 22.92 -26.48 -7.05
C LEU A 126 22.80 -25.28 -8.00
N GLY A 127 23.60 -24.23 -7.78
CA GLY A 127 23.59 -22.98 -8.55
C GLY A 127 22.28 -22.20 -8.44
N LEU A 128 21.56 -22.32 -7.31
CA LEU A 128 20.41 -21.46 -7.02
C LEU A 128 20.90 -20.08 -6.55
N PRO A 129 20.50 -19.00 -7.24
CA PRO A 129 20.91 -17.64 -6.87
C PRO A 129 20.13 -17.13 -5.66
N GLU A 130 20.63 -16.05 -5.07
CA GLU A 130 19.86 -15.25 -4.12
C GLU A 130 18.73 -14.52 -4.87
N ILE A 131 17.51 -14.51 -4.33
CA ILE A 131 16.36 -13.79 -4.87
C ILE A 131 16.15 -12.52 -4.04
N TYR A 132 15.97 -11.36 -4.66
CA TYR A 132 15.81 -10.09 -3.95
C TYR A 132 14.34 -9.67 -3.86
N LEU A 133 13.93 -9.29 -2.66
CA LEU A 133 12.62 -8.72 -2.36
C LEU A 133 12.80 -7.27 -1.92
N SER A 134 11.95 -6.38 -2.45
CA SER A 134 12.04 -4.95 -2.17
C SER A 134 10.65 -4.32 -2.16
N ASP A 135 10.46 -3.34 -1.28
CA ASP A 135 9.25 -2.53 -1.24
C ASP A 135 9.12 -1.66 -2.50
N GLY A 136 7.99 -1.03 -2.79
CA GLY A 136 6.73 -1.12 -2.07
C GLY A 136 5.52 -0.64 -2.88
N PRO A 137 4.38 -0.40 -2.23
CA PRO A 137 3.12 -0.08 -2.90
C PRO A 137 3.11 1.21 -3.73
N ALA A 138 3.96 2.21 -3.43
CA ALA A 138 4.02 3.47 -4.16
C ALA A 138 5.15 3.53 -5.23
N GLY A 139 5.93 2.46 -5.39
CA GLY A 139 7.10 2.43 -6.27
C GLY A 139 8.21 1.57 -5.67
N LEU A 140 9.22 1.26 -6.47
CA LEU A 140 10.34 0.45 -5.99
C LEU A 140 11.19 1.23 -4.98
N ARG A 141 11.61 0.60 -3.89
CA ARG A 141 12.44 1.19 -2.83
C ARG A 141 13.77 0.47 -2.72
N ILE A 142 14.78 1.06 -3.33
CA ILE A 142 16.19 0.66 -3.24
C ILE A 142 17.04 1.88 -2.94
N ALA A 143 18.28 1.69 -2.50
CA ALA A 143 19.18 2.81 -2.23
C ALA A 143 19.54 3.51 -3.54
N SER A 144 19.22 4.80 -3.64
CA SER A 144 19.46 5.62 -4.83
C SER A 144 20.95 5.87 -5.10
N LYS A 145 21.80 5.73 -4.08
CA LYS A 145 23.27 5.90 -4.15
C LYS A 145 23.98 4.66 -3.63
N ARG A 146 25.06 4.28 -4.33
CA ARG A 146 25.89 3.11 -3.97
C ARG A 146 27.32 3.54 -3.73
N LYS A 147 28.00 2.88 -2.79
CA LYS A 147 29.40 3.17 -2.46
C LYS A 147 30.29 2.95 -3.69
N ASN A 148 31.22 3.87 -3.94
CA ASN A 148 32.18 3.82 -5.05
C ASN A 148 31.54 3.86 -6.46
N GLN A 149 30.35 4.44 -6.60
CA GLN A 149 29.71 4.64 -7.90
C GLN A 149 29.19 6.07 -8.03
N ASP A 150 29.44 6.72 -9.16
CA ASP A 150 28.99 8.09 -9.42
C ASP A 150 27.55 8.16 -9.95
N ARG A 151 27.01 7.02 -10.38
CA ARG A 151 25.65 6.91 -10.92
C ARG A 151 24.58 6.79 -9.83
N THR A 152 23.35 7.14 -10.18
CA THR A 152 22.17 6.99 -9.31
C THR A 152 21.26 5.84 -9.76
N TYR A 153 20.37 5.45 -8.85
CA TYR A 153 19.43 4.34 -8.95
C TYR A 153 18.04 4.76 -8.47
N TYR A 154 17.63 5.99 -8.83
CA TYR A 154 16.31 6.50 -8.47
C TYR A 154 15.19 5.62 -9.03
N CYS A 155 14.09 5.58 -8.31
CA CYS A 155 12.87 4.89 -8.72
C CYS A 155 11.74 5.91 -8.88
N THR A 156 10.70 5.53 -9.61
CA THR A 156 9.54 6.41 -9.80
C THR A 156 8.64 6.36 -8.57
N ALA A 157 8.34 7.51 -7.97
CA ALA A 157 7.30 7.63 -6.96
C ALA A 157 5.94 7.77 -7.67
N PHE A 158 5.16 6.69 -7.67
CA PHE A 158 3.80 6.61 -8.21
C PHE A 158 2.76 7.15 -7.21
N PRO A 159 1.53 7.44 -7.65
CA PRO A 159 0.48 7.82 -6.73
C PRO A 159 0.16 6.72 -5.72
N ILE A 160 -0.23 7.13 -4.51
CA ILE A 160 -0.57 6.20 -3.43
C ILE A 160 -1.76 5.30 -3.80
N GLY A 161 -1.89 4.16 -3.11
CA GLY A 161 -2.97 3.18 -3.32
C GLY A 161 -4.37 3.81 -3.32
N THR A 162 -4.66 4.70 -2.37
CA THR A 162 -5.96 5.38 -2.29
C THR A 162 -6.26 6.23 -3.53
N LEU A 163 -5.26 6.92 -4.08
CA LEU A 163 -5.44 7.68 -5.32
C LEU A 163 -5.67 6.72 -6.50
N LEU A 164 -4.85 5.67 -6.62
CA LEU A 164 -4.99 4.69 -7.70
C LEU A 164 -6.38 4.02 -7.69
N ALA A 165 -6.91 3.70 -6.50
CA ALA A 165 -8.29 3.21 -6.37
C ALA A 165 -9.33 4.26 -6.78
N SER A 166 -9.06 5.54 -6.53
CA SER A 166 -9.91 6.65 -6.95
C SER A 166 -10.00 6.79 -8.48
N THR A 167 -9.11 6.16 -9.25
CA THR A 167 -9.22 6.12 -10.72
C THR A 167 -10.38 5.25 -11.21
N TRP A 168 -10.75 4.20 -10.44
CA TRP A 168 -11.65 3.10 -10.84
C TRP A 168 -11.31 2.51 -12.23
N ASP A 169 -10.04 2.53 -12.61
CA ASP A 169 -9.56 2.17 -13.95
C ASP A 169 -8.52 1.07 -13.86
N LYS A 170 -8.96 -0.17 -14.08
CA LYS A 170 -8.09 -1.36 -14.02
C LYS A 170 -6.96 -1.28 -15.06
N GLU A 171 -7.25 -0.82 -16.27
CA GLU A 171 -6.25 -0.76 -17.35
C GLU A 171 -5.15 0.27 -17.04
N LEU A 172 -5.53 1.40 -16.45
CA LEU A 172 -4.58 2.41 -16.00
C LEU A 172 -3.71 1.90 -14.85
N VAL A 173 -4.29 1.21 -13.88
CA VAL A 173 -3.54 0.64 -12.74
C VAL A 173 -2.63 -0.51 -13.20
N GLU A 174 -3.06 -1.33 -14.16
CA GLU A 174 -2.20 -2.33 -14.79
C GLU A 174 -1.01 -1.69 -15.51
N SER A 175 -1.22 -0.54 -16.15
CA SER A 175 -0.14 0.25 -16.77
C SER A 175 0.85 0.82 -15.74
N VAL A 176 0.36 1.23 -14.56
CA VAL A 176 1.21 1.61 -13.43
C VAL A 176 2.04 0.41 -12.97
N GLY A 177 1.40 -0.73 -12.74
CA GLY A 177 2.08 -1.96 -12.34
C GLY A 177 3.14 -2.42 -13.35
N ASN A 178 2.87 -2.29 -14.64
CA ASN A 178 3.87 -2.58 -15.69
C ASN A 178 5.11 -1.68 -15.57
N SER A 179 4.94 -0.40 -15.26
CA SER A 179 6.07 0.52 -15.06
C SER A 179 6.90 0.13 -13.82
N MET A 180 6.23 -0.22 -12.71
CA MET A 180 6.89 -0.72 -11.49
C MET A 180 7.65 -2.04 -11.75
N GLY A 181 7.02 -3.00 -12.42
CA GLY A 181 7.65 -4.28 -12.79
C GLY A 181 8.84 -4.09 -13.74
N ASN A 182 8.77 -3.10 -14.63
CA ASN A 182 9.89 -2.76 -15.50
C ASN A 182 11.10 -2.23 -14.71
N GLU A 183 10.88 -1.36 -13.71
CA GLU A 183 11.96 -0.88 -12.84
C GLU A 183 12.58 -2.02 -12.04
N ALA A 184 11.77 -2.87 -11.42
CA ALA A 184 12.25 -4.02 -10.66
C ALA A 184 13.11 -4.95 -11.52
N LEU A 185 12.65 -5.30 -12.73
CA LEU A 185 13.42 -6.12 -13.66
C LEU A 185 14.77 -5.47 -14.04
N ASN A 186 14.76 -4.17 -14.33
CA ASN A 186 15.99 -3.46 -14.73
C ASN A 186 16.98 -3.29 -13.59
N TYR A 187 16.51 -3.23 -12.35
CA TYR A 187 17.36 -3.14 -11.16
C TYR A 187 17.71 -4.49 -10.54
N GLY A 188 17.10 -5.59 -11.00
CA GLY A 188 17.39 -6.96 -10.55
C GLY A 188 16.60 -7.43 -9.33
N ILE A 189 15.50 -6.75 -9.02
CA ILE A 189 14.54 -7.17 -7.99
C ILE A 189 13.63 -8.25 -8.58
N ASP A 190 13.41 -9.31 -7.80
CA ASP A 190 12.64 -10.48 -8.22
C ASP A 190 11.19 -10.43 -7.72
N VAL A 191 10.94 -9.79 -6.57
CA VAL A 191 9.60 -9.63 -5.98
C VAL A 191 9.42 -8.22 -5.43
N ILE A 192 8.36 -7.54 -5.86
CA ILE A 192 7.90 -6.28 -5.25
C ILE A 192 6.96 -6.61 -4.09
N LEU A 193 7.23 -6.04 -2.92
CA LEU A 193 6.46 -6.22 -1.69
C LEU A 193 5.22 -5.31 -1.68
N GLY A 194 4.29 -5.61 -2.57
CA GLY A 194 2.99 -4.97 -2.69
C GLY A 194 2.13 -5.67 -3.74
N PRO A 195 0.90 -5.19 -3.97
CA PRO A 195 0.29 -3.99 -3.40
C PRO A 195 -0.24 -4.16 -1.96
N GLY A 196 -0.49 -3.03 -1.28
CA GLY A 196 -1.26 -3.00 -0.03
C GLY A 196 -2.78 -3.09 -0.30
N VAL A 197 -3.47 -4.06 0.30
CA VAL A 197 -4.89 -4.36 -0.06
C VAL A 197 -5.84 -4.49 1.13
N ASN A 198 -5.36 -4.21 2.35
CA ASN A 198 -6.21 -4.19 3.53
C ASN A 198 -7.38 -3.20 3.38
N ILE A 199 -8.51 -3.52 4.01
CA ILE A 199 -9.71 -2.69 3.99
C ILE A 199 -9.49 -1.40 4.79
N HIS A 200 -9.95 -0.27 4.27
CA HIS A 200 -10.06 0.98 5.04
C HIS A 200 -11.18 0.86 6.09
N ARG A 201 -10.92 0.12 7.18
CA ARG A 201 -11.91 -0.15 8.25
C ARG A 201 -12.28 1.11 9.01
N HIS A 202 -11.29 1.96 9.27
CA HIS A 202 -11.42 3.18 10.04
C HIS A 202 -10.54 4.28 9.42
N PRO A 203 -10.99 5.56 9.37
CA PRO A 203 -10.24 6.65 8.73
C PRO A 203 -8.84 6.89 9.31
N LEU A 204 -8.62 6.53 10.58
CA LEU A 204 -7.37 6.78 11.28
C LEU A 204 -6.29 5.72 11.09
N CYS A 205 -6.53 4.62 10.36
CA CYS A 205 -5.45 3.68 10.09
C CYS A 205 -4.29 4.39 9.37
N GLY A 206 -3.09 4.33 9.97
CA GLY A 206 -1.90 5.06 9.51
C GLY A 206 -1.49 4.74 8.07
N ARG A 207 -1.79 3.51 7.62
CA ARG A 207 -1.45 2.96 6.30
C ARG A 207 -2.58 3.00 5.28
N ASN A 208 -3.71 3.67 5.59
CA ASN A 208 -4.80 3.80 4.61
C ASN A 208 -4.30 4.35 3.26
N PHE A 209 -3.31 5.25 3.25
CA PHE A 209 -2.76 5.84 2.02
C PHE A 209 -2.32 4.80 0.99
N GLU A 210 -1.64 3.74 1.43
CA GLU A 210 -1.12 2.67 0.57
C GLU A 210 -2.10 1.51 0.33
N TYR A 211 -3.27 1.55 0.98
CA TYR A 211 -4.39 0.65 0.72
C TYR A 211 -5.38 1.25 -0.28
N TYR A 212 -6.23 0.41 -0.86
CA TYR A 212 -7.12 0.83 -1.94
C TYR A 212 -8.47 1.42 -1.49
N SER A 213 -9.24 0.71 -0.66
CA SER A 213 -10.65 1.07 -0.43
C SER A 213 -11.25 0.47 0.84
N GLU A 214 -12.35 1.07 1.31
CA GLU A 214 -13.27 0.46 2.29
C GLU A 214 -14.11 -0.69 1.70
N ASP A 215 -14.12 -0.84 0.37
CA ASP A 215 -14.88 -1.87 -0.34
C ASP A 215 -13.97 -3.00 -0.88
N PRO A 216 -14.27 -4.28 -0.56
CA PRO A 216 -13.44 -5.40 -0.99
C PRO A 216 -13.50 -5.67 -2.49
N PHE A 217 -14.60 -5.34 -3.17
CA PHE A 217 -14.72 -5.56 -4.60
C PHE A 217 -13.84 -4.56 -5.36
N LEU A 218 -13.85 -3.30 -4.95
CA LEU A 218 -12.93 -2.30 -5.51
C LEU A 218 -11.47 -2.66 -5.20
N SER A 219 -11.14 -2.93 -3.92
CA SER A 219 -9.78 -3.27 -3.49
C SER A 219 -9.23 -4.49 -4.25
N GLY A 220 -10.02 -5.57 -4.34
CA GLY A 220 -9.60 -6.80 -5.03
C GLY A 220 -9.40 -6.62 -6.54
N ASN A 221 -10.25 -5.85 -7.22
CA ASN A 221 -10.11 -5.65 -8.67
C ASN A 221 -8.96 -4.69 -9.04
N ILE A 222 -8.73 -3.64 -8.24
CA ILE A 222 -7.61 -2.71 -8.44
C ILE A 222 -6.29 -3.41 -8.07
N GLY A 223 -6.25 -4.16 -6.97
CA GLY A 223 -5.09 -4.96 -6.59
C GLY A 223 -4.75 -6.03 -7.64
N ALA A 224 -5.74 -6.72 -8.20
CA ALA A 224 -5.54 -7.68 -9.28
C ALA A 224 -4.90 -7.04 -10.53
N ALA A 225 -5.36 -5.84 -10.91
CA ALA A 225 -4.78 -5.09 -12.01
C ALA A 225 -3.31 -4.71 -11.76
N MET A 226 -2.99 -4.25 -10.55
CA MET A 226 -1.60 -3.94 -10.16
C MET A 226 -0.71 -5.19 -10.25
N VAL A 227 -1.18 -6.32 -9.71
CA VAL A 227 -0.48 -7.61 -9.76
C VAL A 227 -0.19 -8.02 -11.20
N ASN A 228 -1.21 -8.05 -12.07
CA ASN A 228 -1.05 -8.42 -13.47
C ASN A 228 -0.06 -7.51 -14.20
N GLY A 229 -0.09 -6.21 -13.91
CA GLY A 229 0.85 -5.24 -14.48
C GLY A 229 2.30 -5.55 -14.12
N ILE A 230 2.59 -5.70 -12.83
CA ILE A 230 3.95 -6.01 -12.35
C ILE A 230 4.41 -7.36 -12.91
N GLU A 231 3.60 -8.41 -12.76
CA GLU A 231 4.01 -9.77 -13.09
C GLU A 231 4.13 -10.05 -14.59
N SER A 232 3.56 -9.18 -15.44
CA SER A 232 3.79 -9.20 -16.89
C SER A 232 5.27 -9.02 -17.29
N ASN A 233 6.09 -8.48 -16.38
CA ASN A 233 7.53 -8.27 -16.59
C ASN A 233 8.41 -9.48 -16.19
N GLY A 234 7.82 -10.53 -15.60
CA GLY A 234 8.58 -11.65 -15.02
C GLY A 234 9.19 -11.34 -13.65
N VAL A 235 8.57 -10.42 -12.91
CA VAL A 235 8.86 -10.06 -11.51
C VAL A 235 7.64 -10.43 -10.68
N GLY A 236 7.80 -11.02 -9.50
CA GLY A 236 6.69 -11.38 -8.63
C GLY A 236 6.11 -10.20 -7.84
N THR A 237 4.91 -10.39 -7.30
CA THR A 237 4.27 -9.48 -6.34
C THR A 237 3.97 -10.17 -5.02
N SER A 238 3.74 -9.36 -3.98
CA SER A 238 3.32 -9.81 -2.66
C SER A 238 2.16 -8.95 -2.12
N PRO A 239 0.90 -9.23 -2.52
CA PRO A 239 -0.26 -8.56 -1.93
C PRO A 239 -0.25 -8.70 -0.40
N LYS A 240 -0.36 -7.57 0.29
CA LYS A 240 -0.13 -7.48 1.74
C LYS A 240 -1.17 -6.58 2.45
N HIS A 241 -1.45 -6.80 3.73
CA HIS A 241 -1.00 -7.88 4.62
C HIS A 241 -2.16 -8.83 4.94
N PHE A 242 -2.01 -10.11 4.62
CA PHE A 242 -3.02 -11.16 4.74
C PHE A 242 -3.10 -11.69 6.18
N VAL A 243 -4.08 -11.29 6.99
CA VAL A 243 -5.25 -10.46 6.71
C VAL A 243 -5.63 -9.68 7.98
N VAL A 244 -6.55 -8.71 7.87
CA VAL A 244 -7.09 -7.95 9.02
C VAL A 244 -6.05 -7.01 9.68
N ASN A 245 -4.99 -6.63 8.96
CA ASN A 245 -4.07 -5.58 9.38
C ASN A 245 -4.66 -4.18 9.12
N ASN A 246 -5.64 -3.77 9.93
CA ASN A 246 -6.40 -2.55 9.71
C ASN A 246 -6.15 -1.46 10.78
N GLN A 247 -5.13 -1.63 11.63
CA GLN A 247 -4.63 -0.65 12.60
C GLN A 247 -3.12 -0.85 12.77
N GLU A 248 -2.37 0.22 12.99
CA GLU A 248 -0.93 0.16 13.25
C GLU A 248 -0.61 -0.02 14.73
N THR A 249 -1.40 0.59 15.62
CA THR A 249 -1.20 0.48 17.05
C THR A 249 -1.26 -0.98 17.48
N SER A 250 -0.17 -1.45 18.11
CA SER A 250 -0.01 -2.83 18.60
C SER A 250 -0.15 -3.92 17.52
N ARG A 251 0.04 -3.60 16.23
CA ARG A 251 -0.15 -4.55 15.12
C ARG A 251 0.58 -5.90 15.28
N ASN A 252 1.72 -5.91 15.98
CA ASN A 252 2.57 -7.08 16.22
C ASN A 252 1.96 -8.13 17.16
N TRP A 253 0.97 -7.78 17.98
CA TRP A 253 0.38 -8.70 18.97
C TRP A 253 -1.12 -8.54 19.17
N ASN A 254 -1.74 -7.50 18.59
CA ASN A 254 -3.18 -7.30 18.64
C ASN A 254 -3.93 -8.55 18.16
N ASP A 255 -4.93 -8.98 18.91
CA ASP A 255 -5.88 -10.01 18.47
C ASP A 255 -7.14 -9.38 17.89
N ALA A 256 -7.26 -9.43 16.56
CA ALA A 256 -8.45 -8.98 15.85
C ALA A 256 -9.52 -10.07 15.93
N ILE A 257 -10.59 -9.79 16.67
CA ILE A 257 -11.72 -10.68 16.88
C ILE A 257 -12.79 -10.36 15.84
N VAL A 258 -12.96 -11.24 14.85
CA VAL A 258 -13.78 -11.01 13.66
C VAL A 258 -14.71 -12.20 13.43
N SER A 259 -16.00 -11.93 13.18
CA SER A 259 -16.94 -12.99 12.80
C SER A 259 -16.55 -13.62 11.47
N GLU A 260 -16.88 -14.89 11.27
CA GLU A 260 -16.54 -15.60 10.05
C GLU A 260 -17.18 -14.92 8.82
N ARG A 261 -18.43 -14.47 8.97
CA ARG A 261 -19.11 -13.73 7.91
C ARG A 261 -18.38 -12.43 7.53
N ALA A 262 -17.93 -11.63 8.49
CA ALA A 262 -17.19 -10.40 8.21
C ALA A 262 -15.82 -10.70 7.60
N LEU A 263 -15.13 -11.73 8.11
CA LEU A 263 -13.87 -12.20 7.57
C LEU A 263 -14.03 -12.58 6.09
N ARG A 264 -15.06 -13.35 5.72
CA ARG A 264 -15.31 -13.82 4.35
C ARG A 264 -15.83 -12.74 3.40
N GLU A 265 -16.76 -11.89 3.85
CA GLU A 265 -17.41 -10.90 2.98
C GLU A 265 -16.61 -9.60 2.82
N ILE A 266 -15.75 -9.25 3.79
CA ILE A 266 -15.01 -7.99 3.82
C ILE A 266 -13.50 -8.23 3.71
N TYR A 267 -12.88 -8.84 4.71
CA TYR A 267 -11.43 -8.77 4.87
C TYR A 267 -10.66 -9.74 3.96
N LEU A 268 -11.21 -10.94 3.74
CA LEU A 268 -10.65 -11.93 2.82
C LEU A 268 -11.05 -11.68 1.36
N LYS A 269 -12.18 -10.99 1.13
CA LYS A 269 -12.79 -10.94 -0.20
C LYS A 269 -11.91 -10.25 -1.24
N GLY A 270 -11.16 -9.22 -0.87
CA GLY A 270 -10.19 -8.57 -1.75
C GLY A 270 -9.08 -9.53 -2.21
N TYR A 271 -8.51 -10.30 -1.27
CA TYR A 271 -7.49 -11.31 -1.55
C TYR A 271 -8.04 -12.47 -2.38
N GLU A 272 -9.25 -12.94 -2.11
CA GLU A 272 -9.91 -13.98 -2.91
C GLU A 272 -9.98 -13.56 -4.38
N ILE A 273 -10.39 -12.31 -4.64
CA ILE A 273 -10.47 -11.75 -6.00
C ILE A 273 -9.07 -11.72 -6.65
N ILE A 274 -8.04 -11.26 -5.92
CA ILE A 274 -6.68 -11.17 -6.45
C ILE A 274 -6.14 -12.56 -6.81
N VAL A 275 -6.28 -13.54 -5.92
CA VAL A 275 -5.85 -14.92 -6.15
C VAL A 275 -6.55 -15.50 -7.38
N LYS A 276 -7.87 -15.38 -7.45
CA LYS A 276 -8.66 -15.96 -8.57
C LYS A 276 -8.43 -15.27 -9.91
N LYS A 277 -8.07 -13.98 -9.92
CA LYS A 277 -7.88 -13.20 -11.16
C LYS A 277 -6.44 -13.06 -11.62
N SER A 278 -5.46 -13.28 -10.75
CA SER A 278 -4.08 -12.86 -11.00
C SER A 278 -3.03 -13.89 -10.56
N GLN A 279 -3.34 -14.79 -9.61
CA GLN A 279 -2.38 -15.76 -9.06
C GLN A 279 -1.00 -15.14 -8.72
N PRO A 280 -0.96 -14.18 -7.76
CA PRO A 280 0.29 -13.50 -7.40
C PRO A 280 1.36 -14.52 -6.99
N TRP A 281 2.63 -14.21 -7.27
CA TRP A 281 3.73 -15.13 -6.98
C TRP A 281 3.89 -15.36 -5.48
N THR A 282 3.66 -14.32 -4.68
CA THR A 282 3.69 -14.41 -3.23
C THR A 282 2.49 -13.72 -2.59
N ILE A 283 2.21 -14.03 -1.32
CA ILE A 283 1.31 -13.27 -0.44
C ILE A 283 2.02 -13.10 0.90
N MET A 284 1.98 -11.90 1.47
CA MET A 284 2.58 -11.62 2.78
C MET A 284 1.51 -11.65 3.86
N THR A 285 1.74 -12.42 4.92
CA THR A 285 0.83 -12.47 6.06
C THR A 285 0.90 -11.20 6.89
N SER A 286 -0.17 -10.85 7.59
CA SER A 286 -0.14 -9.75 8.56
C SER A 286 0.61 -10.10 9.84
N TYR A 287 0.89 -9.06 10.63
CA TYR A 287 1.48 -9.17 11.95
C TYR A 287 0.52 -9.73 13.01
N ASN A 288 -0.74 -9.29 12.99
CA ASN A 288 -1.68 -9.46 14.08
C ASN A 288 -2.18 -10.91 14.24
N LYS A 289 -2.76 -11.20 15.41
CA LYS A 289 -3.59 -12.40 15.61
C LYS A 289 -4.98 -12.17 14.99
N ILE A 290 -5.58 -13.26 14.51
CA ILE A 290 -6.97 -13.29 14.04
C ILE A 290 -7.66 -14.40 14.83
N ASN A 291 -8.60 -14.01 15.69
CA ASN A 291 -9.34 -14.91 16.58
C ASN A 291 -8.38 -15.84 17.36
N GLY A 292 -7.33 -15.28 17.94
CA GLY A 292 -6.40 -15.93 18.87
C GLY A 292 -5.13 -16.54 18.25
N THR A 293 -5.01 -16.61 16.92
CA THR A 293 -3.84 -17.18 16.24
C THR A 293 -3.16 -16.15 15.34
N TYR A 294 -1.84 -16.02 15.42
CA TYR A 294 -1.06 -15.17 14.51
C TYR A 294 -1.33 -15.55 13.06
N ALA A 295 -1.50 -14.54 12.19
CA ALA A 295 -1.73 -14.78 10.76
C ALA A 295 -0.71 -15.76 10.12
N PRO A 296 0.61 -15.63 10.35
CA PRO A 296 1.60 -16.58 9.79
C PRO A 296 1.50 -18.00 10.36
N GLU A 297 0.83 -18.20 11.49
CA GLU A 297 0.66 -19.51 12.15
C GLU A 297 -0.75 -20.08 11.95
N ASN A 298 -1.61 -19.38 11.21
CA ASN A 298 -3.02 -19.72 11.11
C ASN A 298 -3.28 -20.69 9.95
N LYS A 299 -3.19 -21.99 10.22
CA LYS A 299 -3.42 -23.06 9.22
C LYS A 299 -4.75 -22.91 8.48
N ARG A 300 -5.79 -22.49 9.18
CA ARG A 300 -7.12 -22.29 8.59
C ARG A 300 -7.09 -21.22 7.49
N LEU A 301 -6.45 -20.09 7.77
CA LEU A 301 -6.32 -19.01 6.79
C LEU A 301 -5.40 -19.41 5.64
N LEU A 302 -4.21 -19.92 5.95
CA LEU A 302 -3.13 -20.10 4.97
C LEU A 302 -3.26 -21.37 4.14
N THR A 303 -3.78 -22.45 4.72
CA THR A 303 -3.91 -23.74 4.05
C THR A 303 -5.34 -23.99 3.63
N ASP A 304 -6.29 -24.01 4.57
CA ASP A 304 -7.66 -24.44 4.28
C ASP A 304 -8.36 -23.44 3.34
N ILE A 305 -8.30 -22.14 3.65
CA ILE A 305 -8.93 -21.10 2.83
C ILE A 305 -8.06 -20.75 1.62
N LEU A 306 -6.86 -20.24 1.85
CA LEU A 306 -6.06 -19.66 0.78
C LEU A 306 -5.61 -20.72 -0.26
N LYS A 307 -5.10 -21.86 0.19
CA LYS A 307 -4.55 -22.89 -0.71
C LYS A 307 -5.61 -23.89 -1.18
N GLN A 308 -6.47 -24.40 -0.31
CA GLN A 308 -7.44 -25.45 -0.68
C GLN A 308 -8.73 -24.88 -1.29
N GLU A 309 -9.36 -23.88 -0.66
CA GLU A 309 -10.60 -23.31 -1.19
C GLU A 309 -10.36 -22.40 -2.40
N TRP A 310 -9.34 -21.54 -2.37
CA TRP A 310 -9.11 -20.56 -3.44
C TRP A 310 -8.10 -21.02 -4.50
N GLY A 311 -7.31 -22.06 -4.21
CA GLY A 311 -6.32 -22.58 -5.15
C GLY A 311 -5.10 -21.69 -5.31
N PHE A 312 -4.61 -21.04 -4.24
CA PHE A 312 -3.37 -20.28 -4.31
C PHE A 312 -2.13 -21.17 -4.51
N GLU A 313 -1.39 -20.92 -5.59
CA GLU A 313 -0.23 -21.73 -6.00
C GLU A 313 1.13 -21.16 -5.57
N GLY A 314 1.17 -19.88 -5.19
CA GLY A 314 2.41 -19.13 -4.91
C GLY A 314 3.03 -19.42 -3.54
N VAL A 315 3.95 -18.56 -3.10
CA VAL A 315 4.63 -18.62 -1.80
C VAL A 315 3.91 -17.71 -0.80
N VAL A 316 3.56 -18.22 0.37
CA VAL A 316 3.19 -17.36 1.49
C VAL A 316 4.47 -16.98 2.23
N MET A 317 4.66 -15.70 2.55
CA MET A 317 5.77 -15.23 3.38
C MET A 317 5.24 -14.51 4.62
N THR A 318 6.02 -14.49 5.69
CA THR A 318 5.75 -13.63 6.85
C THR A 318 5.94 -12.15 6.48
N ASP A 319 5.27 -11.25 7.20
CA ASP A 319 5.81 -9.89 7.37
C ASP A 319 7.13 -9.96 8.15
N TRP A 320 7.93 -8.89 8.15
CA TRP A 320 9.25 -8.88 8.81
C TRP A 320 9.11 -9.15 10.30
N TYR A 321 9.64 -10.27 10.78
CA TYR A 321 9.55 -10.74 12.17
C TYR A 321 8.13 -11.14 12.62
N GLY A 322 7.23 -11.43 11.67
CA GLY A 322 5.87 -11.86 12.00
C GLY A 322 5.80 -13.30 12.53
N GLY A 323 5.02 -13.51 13.59
CA GLY A 323 4.83 -14.81 14.24
C GLY A 323 5.80 -15.03 15.42
N GLN A 324 5.68 -16.18 16.08
CA GLN A 324 6.44 -16.52 17.28
C GLN A 324 7.18 -17.86 17.19
N SER A 325 6.71 -18.83 16.39
CA SER A 325 7.37 -20.14 16.21
C SER A 325 7.59 -20.45 14.74
N ALA A 326 8.85 -20.58 14.33
CA ALA A 326 9.21 -20.96 12.96
C ALA A 326 8.57 -22.30 12.56
N THR A 327 8.50 -23.25 13.50
CA THR A 327 7.84 -24.55 13.31
C THR A 327 6.34 -24.41 13.04
N ALA A 328 5.64 -23.60 13.85
CA ALA A 328 4.21 -23.36 13.70
C ALA A 328 3.90 -22.66 12.37
N ILE A 329 4.72 -21.67 11.99
CA ILE A 329 4.62 -20.91 10.75
C ILE A 329 4.66 -21.85 9.53
N ILE A 330 5.68 -22.71 9.44
CA ILE A 330 5.80 -23.66 8.32
C ILE A 330 4.68 -24.72 8.33
N ASN A 331 4.31 -25.22 9.51
CA ASN A 331 3.21 -26.19 9.65
C ASN A 331 1.83 -25.62 9.27
N ALA A 332 1.63 -24.32 9.43
CA ALA A 332 0.40 -23.62 9.03
C ALA A 332 0.29 -23.46 7.51
N GLY A 333 1.41 -23.58 6.79
CA GLY A 333 1.49 -23.32 5.37
C GLY A 333 1.90 -21.89 5.03
N ASN A 334 2.58 -21.17 5.94
CA ASN A 334 3.46 -20.09 5.54
C ASN A 334 4.76 -20.71 5.02
N ASP A 335 5.22 -20.32 3.83
CA ASP A 335 6.28 -21.04 3.13
C ASP A 335 7.67 -20.45 3.39
N LEU A 336 7.77 -19.14 3.65
CA LEU A 336 9.02 -18.38 3.80
C LEU A 336 8.98 -17.41 4.99
N ILE A 337 9.95 -17.51 5.89
CA ILE A 337 10.11 -16.61 7.05
C ILE A 337 11.05 -15.46 6.68
N GLU A 338 10.52 -14.23 6.68
CA GLU A 338 11.28 -13.00 6.45
C GLU A 338 11.39 -12.17 7.76
N PRO A 339 12.55 -11.55 8.03
CA PRO A 339 13.80 -11.69 7.29
C PRO A 339 14.55 -13.00 7.59
N GLY A 340 14.05 -13.81 8.53
CA GLY A 340 14.71 -15.00 9.05
C GLY A 340 15.80 -14.67 10.08
N THR A 341 15.81 -15.38 11.20
CA THR A 341 16.82 -15.22 12.25
C THR A 341 17.59 -16.52 12.45
N LYS A 342 18.72 -16.44 13.18
CA LYS A 342 19.42 -17.65 13.62
C LYS A 342 18.52 -18.54 14.48
N ASN A 343 17.69 -17.94 15.34
CA ASN A 343 16.77 -18.68 16.19
C ASN A 343 15.74 -19.45 15.36
N ASP A 344 15.16 -18.82 14.33
CA ASP A 344 14.23 -19.51 13.41
C ASP A 344 14.92 -20.70 12.74
N TRP A 345 16.15 -20.52 12.30
CA TRP A 345 16.90 -21.58 11.64
C TRP A 345 17.24 -22.74 12.59
N ASP A 346 17.67 -22.44 13.82
CA ASP A 346 17.95 -23.46 14.84
C ASP A 346 16.67 -24.21 15.23
N GLU A 347 15.54 -23.51 15.42
CA GLU A 347 14.22 -24.12 15.70
C GLU A 347 13.77 -25.05 14.57
N LEU A 348 13.91 -24.64 13.30
CA LEU A 348 13.53 -25.47 12.15
C LEU A 348 14.40 -26.75 12.04
N LYS A 349 15.69 -26.68 12.40
CA LYS A 349 16.57 -27.86 12.42
C LYS A 349 16.18 -28.82 13.53
N ASP A 350 15.95 -28.29 14.73
CA ASP A 350 15.59 -29.10 15.90
C ASP A 350 14.23 -29.79 15.68
N SER A 351 13.23 -29.05 15.20
CA SER A 351 11.89 -29.58 14.90
C SER A 351 11.86 -30.58 13.73
N ALA A 352 12.74 -30.40 12.73
CA ALA A 352 12.89 -31.39 11.67
C ALA A 352 13.56 -32.68 12.17
N ALA A 353 14.49 -32.56 13.13
CA ALA A 353 15.19 -33.71 13.71
C ALA A 353 14.30 -34.51 14.66
N ASP A 354 13.45 -33.84 15.45
CA ASP A 354 12.52 -34.49 16.39
C ASP A 354 11.19 -34.94 15.75
N GLY A 355 10.90 -34.45 14.53
CA GLY A 355 9.73 -34.82 13.73
C GLY A 355 8.48 -33.97 13.95
N SER A 356 8.54 -32.95 14.81
CA SER A 356 7.47 -31.96 15.01
C SER A 356 7.26 -31.05 13.78
N LEU A 357 8.28 -30.92 12.93
CA LEU A 357 8.18 -30.38 11.57
C LEU A 357 8.31 -31.52 10.53
N PRO A 358 7.19 -32.03 9.98
CA PRO A 358 7.25 -33.13 9.02
C PRO A 358 7.97 -32.75 7.73
N LEU A 359 8.78 -33.68 7.19
CA LEU A 359 9.46 -33.51 5.90
C LEU A 359 8.50 -33.20 4.74
N SER A 360 7.25 -33.66 4.81
CA SER A 360 6.22 -33.33 3.81
C SER A 360 5.89 -31.83 3.78
N ASN A 361 5.87 -31.18 4.95
CA ASN A 361 5.57 -29.75 5.06
C ASN A 361 6.75 -28.93 4.54
N ILE A 362 7.97 -29.29 4.97
CA ILE A 362 9.22 -28.73 4.42
C ILE A 362 9.25 -28.86 2.89
N ASN A 363 9.03 -30.06 2.36
CA ASN A 363 9.05 -30.30 0.91
C ASN A 363 7.98 -29.49 0.16
N THR A 364 6.81 -29.26 0.77
CA THR A 364 5.74 -28.47 0.16
C THR A 364 6.15 -27.00 0.04
N SER A 365 6.63 -26.41 1.13
CA SER A 365 7.08 -25.01 1.16
C SER A 365 8.29 -24.78 0.25
N VAL A 366 9.30 -25.64 0.35
CA VAL A 366 10.50 -25.58 -0.51
C VAL A 366 10.12 -25.70 -1.98
N LYS A 367 9.20 -26.59 -2.35
CA LYS A 367 8.76 -26.70 -3.75
C LYS A 367 8.13 -25.42 -4.27
N ARG A 368 7.30 -24.73 -3.47
CA ARG A 368 6.73 -23.42 -3.85
C ARG A 368 7.82 -22.37 -4.06
N ILE A 369 8.81 -22.33 -3.16
CA ILE A 369 9.98 -21.44 -3.25
C ILE A 369 10.81 -21.73 -4.51
N LEU A 370 11.10 -23.01 -4.80
CA LEU A 370 11.83 -23.41 -6.00
C LEU A 370 11.09 -23.00 -7.28
N LYS A 371 9.76 -23.12 -7.32
CA LYS A 371 8.97 -22.63 -8.46
C LYS A 371 9.11 -21.12 -8.64
N LEU A 372 9.18 -20.34 -7.56
CA LEU A 372 9.43 -18.90 -7.62
C LEU A 372 10.83 -18.61 -8.17
N ILE A 373 11.88 -19.24 -7.63
CA ILE A 373 13.28 -19.07 -8.09
C ILE A 373 13.40 -19.37 -9.59
N LEU A 374 12.73 -20.44 -10.06
CA LEU A 374 12.73 -20.82 -11.47
C LEU A 374 11.93 -19.83 -12.35
N LYS A 375 10.86 -19.23 -11.82
CA LYS A 375 10.05 -18.22 -12.53
C LYS A 375 10.77 -16.87 -12.67
N SER A 376 11.59 -16.47 -11.70
CA SER A 376 12.26 -15.15 -11.72
C SER A 376 13.35 -14.99 -12.79
N LYS A 377 13.66 -16.09 -13.51
CA LYS A 377 14.70 -16.18 -14.55
C LYS A 377 16.10 -15.80 -14.09
N LYS A 378 16.33 -15.55 -12.80
CA LYS A 378 17.64 -15.19 -12.27
C LYS A 378 18.67 -16.31 -12.41
N MET A 379 18.20 -17.55 -12.46
CA MET A 379 18.97 -18.70 -12.89
C MET A 379 19.59 -18.49 -14.28
N GLU A 380 18.98 -17.77 -15.22
CA GLU A 380 19.51 -17.56 -16.57
C GLU A 380 20.74 -16.63 -16.62
N ASN A 381 21.18 -16.07 -15.49
CA ASN A 381 22.29 -15.14 -15.36
C ASN A 381 22.12 -13.91 -16.28
N TYR A 382 20.91 -13.39 -16.40
CA TYR A 382 20.66 -12.18 -17.17
C TYR A 382 21.31 -10.96 -16.49
N GLU A 383 21.80 -10.03 -17.30
CA GLU A 383 22.44 -8.81 -16.80
C GLU A 383 21.39 -7.72 -16.56
N PHE A 384 21.34 -7.17 -15.35
CA PHE A 384 20.47 -6.05 -15.00
C PHE A 384 21.00 -4.77 -15.64
N LYS A 385 20.21 -4.15 -16.52
CA LYS A 385 20.66 -2.96 -17.26
C LYS A 385 20.84 -1.73 -16.38
N ASN A 386 20.15 -1.71 -15.23
CA ASN A 386 20.13 -0.59 -14.29
C ASN A 386 19.70 0.74 -14.94
N ASN A 387 18.90 0.76 -16.01
CA ASN A 387 18.53 2.00 -16.71
C ASN A 387 17.05 2.04 -17.14
N PRO A 388 16.11 1.88 -16.19
CA PRO A 388 14.70 2.00 -16.52
C PRO A 388 14.36 3.38 -17.13
N ASP A 389 13.30 3.41 -17.93
CA ASP A 389 12.82 4.63 -18.60
C ASP A 389 11.98 5.50 -17.64
N LEU A 390 12.67 6.13 -16.68
CA LEU A 390 12.03 6.92 -15.62
C LEU A 390 11.23 8.12 -16.17
N GLU A 391 11.62 8.68 -17.32
CA GLU A 391 10.86 9.77 -17.95
C GLU A 391 9.50 9.28 -18.43
N LYS A 392 9.45 8.10 -19.07
CA LYS A 392 8.19 7.48 -19.48
C LYS A 392 7.34 7.07 -18.27
N HIS A 393 7.96 6.59 -17.20
CA HIS A 393 7.24 6.22 -15.98
C HIS A 393 6.64 7.44 -15.27
N ALA A 394 7.35 8.57 -15.25
CA ALA A 394 6.82 9.84 -14.76
C ALA A 394 5.56 10.30 -15.54
N LEU A 395 5.50 10.09 -16.86
CA LEU A 395 4.28 10.39 -17.64
C LEU A 395 3.08 9.53 -17.20
N ILE A 396 3.32 8.27 -16.84
CA ILE A 396 2.29 7.39 -16.29
C ILE A 396 1.86 7.88 -14.91
N THR A 397 2.78 8.27 -14.03
CA THR A 397 2.49 8.90 -12.73
C THR A 397 1.61 10.13 -12.88
N ARG A 398 1.97 11.08 -13.76
CA ARG A 398 1.18 12.29 -13.99
C ARG A 398 -0.24 11.98 -14.45
N LYS A 399 -0.37 11.02 -15.38
CA LYS A 399 -1.68 10.59 -15.89
C LYS A 399 -2.52 9.91 -14.81
N SER A 400 -1.96 8.93 -14.09
CA SER A 400 -2.69 8.18 -13.07
C SER A 400 -3.06 9.06 -11.89
N ALA A 401 -2.18 9.98 -11.48
CA ALA A 401 -2.47 11.02 -10.50
C ALA A 401 -3.69 11.85 -10.94
N ALA A 402 -3.64 12.50 -12.10
CA ALA A 402 -4.73 13.37 -12.56
C ALA A 402 -6.06 12.62 -12.75
N GLU A 403 -6.04 11.36 -13.17
CA GLU A 403 -7.24 10.54 -13.33
C GLU A 403 -7.83 10.01 -12.01
N GLY A 404 -7.05 10.00 -10.92
CA GLY A 404 -7.49 9.61 -9.59
C GLY A 404 -7.84 10.79 -8.67
N MET A 405 -7.46 12.02 -9.03
CA MET A 405 -7.89 13.21 -8.29
C MET A 405 -9.42 13.38 -8.35
N VAL A 406 -10.00 13.74 -7.22
CA VAL A 406 -11.47 13.81 -7.05
C VAL A 406 -11.89 15.27 -6.88
N LEU A 407 -12.72 15.76 -7.79
CA LEU A 407 -13.35 17.07 -7.63
C LEU A 407 -14.52 16.93 -6.66
N LEU A 408 -14.38 17.45 -5.44
CA LEU A 408 -15.38 17.33 -4.38
C LEU A 408 -16.43 18.44 -4.42
N LYS A 409 -16.04 19.63 -4.86
CA LYS A 409 -16.93 20.79 -4.99
C LYS A 409 -16.47 21.68 -6.14
N ASN A 410 -17.41 22.25 -6.87
CA ASN A 410 -17.13 23.25 -7.90
C ASN A 410 -18.33 24.18 -8.14
N SER A 411 -18.42 25.27 -7.39
CA SER A 411 -19.46 26.30 -7.53
C SER A 411 -19.13 27.26 -8.66
N ASP A 412 -20.17 27.73 -9.38
CA ASP A 412 -20.09 28.72 -10.46
C ASP A 412 -19.07 28.39 -11.57
N ASN A 413 -18.74 27.11 -11.77
CA ASN A 413 -17.65 26.68 -12.65
C ASN A 413 -16.32 27.38 -12.34
N THR A 414 -15.99 27.53 -11.05
CA THR A 414 -14.72 28.10 -10.58
C THR A 414 -13.52 27.36 -11.17
N LEU A 415 -13.63 26.03 -11.27
CA LEU A 415 -12.70 25.20 -12.03
C LEU A 415 -13.36 24.68 -13.33
N PRO A 416 -12.60 24.54 -14.43
CA PRO A 416 -11.19 24.92 -14.56
C PRO A 416 -11.02 26.45 -14.54
N MET A 417 -9.86 26.91 -14.07
CA MET A 417 -9.52 28.33 -13.96
C MET A 417 -9.54 28.99 -15.35
N LYS A 418 -10.15 30.17 -15.43
CA LYS A 418 -10.23 30.97 -16.67
C LYS A 418 -9.84 32.41 -16.38
N ASN A 419 -9.03 33.00 -17.26
CA ASN A 419 -8.58 34.39 -17.14
C ASN A 419 -7.89 34.69 -15.81
N ILE A 420 -7.11 33.73 -15.30
CA ILE A 420 -6.29 33.85 -14.09
C ILE A 420 -4.84 33.97 -14.54
N SER A 421 -4.12 34.96 -14.02
CA SER A 421 -2.66 35.11 -14.24
C SER A 421 -1.90 35.06 -12.93
N ASN A 422 -2.38 35.73 -11.88
CA ASN A 422 -1.71 35.82 -10.58
C ASN A 422 -2.46 35.03 -9.50
N ILE A 423 -1.78 34.11 -8.83
CA ILE A 423 -2.36 33.17 -7.86
C ILE A 423 -1.77 33.41 -6.47
N ALA A 424 -2.64 33.54 -5.48
CA ALA A 424 -2.25 33.45 -4.07
C ALA A 424 -2.20 31.99 -3.63
N LEU A 425 -1.01 31.47 -3.35
CA LEU A 425 -0.82 30.17 -2.71
C LEU A 425 -0.78 30.35 -1.19
N ILE A 426 -1.79 29.81 -0.51
CA ILE A 426 -2.02 29.93 0.92
C ILE A 426 -1.88 28.56 1.57
N GLY A 427 -0.95 28.40 2.50
CA GLY A 427 -0.64 27.12 3.15
C GLY A 427 0.68 26.50 2.67
N SER A 428 1.34 25.77 3.56
CA SER A 428 2.69 25.24 3.38
C SER A 428 2.79 24.16 2.31
N SER A 429 1.79 23.29 2.20
CA SER A 429 1.79 22.19 1.22
C SER A 429 1.68 22.65 -0.25
N SER A 430 1.55 23.95 -0.52
CA SER A 430 1.74 24.50 -1.86
C SER A 430 3.21 24.42 -2.31
N TYR A 431 4.13 24.54 -1.35
CA TYR A 431 5.59 24.56 -1.53
C TYR A 431 6.23 23.23 -1.06
N GLU A 432 5.60 22.58 -0.07
CA GLU A 432 6.02 21.30 0.51
C GLU A 432 5.00 20.21 0.13
N PHE A 433 4.86 19.98 -1.17
CA PHE A 433 3.85 19.06 -1.71
C PHE A 433 4.22 17.61 -1.39
N ILE A 434 3.30 16.87 -0.80
CA ILE A 434 3.52 15.51 -0.28
C ILE A 434 3.28 14.51 -1.42
N ALA A 435 4.34 13.78 -1.79
CA ALA A 435 4.31 12.78 -2.85
C ALA A 435 3.64 11.47 -2.42
N GLY A 436 3.86 11.03 -1.17
CA GLY A 436 3.34 9.79 -0.59
C GLY A 436 3.48 9.74 0.94
N GLY A 437 3.02 8.63 1.52
CA GLY A 437 3.20 8.32 2.94
C GLY A 437 4.60 7.80 3.27
N THR A 438 4.96 7.73 4.55
CA THR A 438 6.24 7.16 5.00
C THR A 438 6.12 5.69 5.38
N GLY A 439 7.25 5.04 5.64
CA GLY A 439 7.32 3.63 6.02
C GLY A 439 7.91 2.77 4.92
N SER A 440 7.62 1.47 4.94
CA SER A 440 8.06 0.54 3.89
C SER A 440 7.60 0.98 2.50
N GLY A 441 6.44 1.63 2.38
CA GLY A 441 5.88 2.12 1.11
C GLY A 441 6.47 3.42 0.55
N ASP A 442 7.49 4.01 1.19
CA ASP A 442 8.18 5.22 0.70
C ASP A 442 9.07 4.91 -0.53
N VAL A 443 9.51 5.94 -1.26
CA VAL A 443 10.35 5.79 -2.46
C VAL A 443 11.53 6.76 -2.38
N GLU A 444 12.70 6.34 -2.88
CA GLU A 444 13.80 7.28 -3.11
C GLU A 444 13.73 7.82 -4.55
N GLU A 445 12.92 8.85 -4.78
CA GLU A 445 12.75 9.47 -6.09
C GLU A 445 13.82 10.54 -6.43
N ALA A 446 14.00 10.81 -7.72
CA ALA A 446 14.94 11.82 -8.20
C ALA A 446 14.51 13.26 -7.89
N TYR A 447 13.19 13.49 -7.86
CA TYR A 447 12.56 14.78 -7.64
C TYR A 447 11.09 14.59 -7.28
N SER A 448 10.49 15.58 -6.63
CA SER A 448 9.04 15.72 -6.48
C SER A 448 8.64 17.14 -6.83
N ILE A 449 7.59 17.31 -7.64
CA ILE A 449 7.17 18.63 -8.15
C ILE A 449 6.12 19.27 -7.23
N ALA A 450 6.50 20.39 -6.60
CA ALA A 450 5.61 21.22 -5.81
C ALA A 450 4.58 21.98 -6.67
N LEU A 451 3.53 22.52 -6.03
CA LEU A 451 2.43 23.17 -6.74
C LEU A 451 2.81 24.53 -7.30
N ASP A 452 3.58 25.32 -6.55
CA ASP A 452 4.12 26.60 -7.00
C ASP A 452 5.00 26.43 -8.25
N ASP A 453 5.94 25.49 -8.21
CA ASP A 453 6.81 25.14 -9.33
C ASP A 453 6.01 24.72 -10.57
N ALA A 454 4.99 23.88 -10.38
CA ALA A 454 4.12 23.43 -11.47
C ALA A 454 3.33 24.60 -12.08
N LEU A 455 2.78 25.50 -11.25
CA LEU A 455 2.02 26.65 -11.71
C LEU A 455 2.92 27.64 -12.47
N THR A 456 4.09 27.98 -11.94
CA THR A 456 5.05 28.86 -12.61
C THR A 456 5.51 28.31 -13.96
N LYS A 457 5.80 26.99 -14.04
CA LYS A 457 6.14 26.33 -15.32
C LYS A 457 5.01 26.36 -16.34
N ASN A 458 3.76 26.54 -15.91
CA ASN A 458 2.59 26.67 -16.78
C ASN A 458 2.16 28.14 -16.99
N GLY A 459 3.01 29.11 -16.66
CA GLY A 459 2.83 30.52 -16.99
C GLY A 459 2.00 31.33 -16.00
N PHE A 460 1.75 30.80 -14.80
CA PHE A 460 1.10 31.55 -13.73
C PHE A 460 2.13 32.29 -12.88
N GLU A 461 1.79 33.50 -12.45
CA GLU A 461 2.54 34.25 -11.46
C GLU A 461 2.09 33.85 -10.06
N ILE A 462 3.03 33.60 -9.15
CA ILE A 462 2.74 33.36 -7.74
C ILE A 462 2.84 34.68 -6.99
N ASN A 463 1.88 34.95 -6.11
CA ASN A 463 1.85 36.17 -5.33
C ASN A 463 3.07 36.26 -4.38
N ASP A 464 3.96 37.22 -4.63
CA ASP A 464 5.20 37.41 -3.85
C ASP A 464 4.95 37.63 -2.36
N VAL A 465 3.85 38.29 -1.98
CA VAL A 465 3.54 38.53 -0.56
C VAL A 465 3.20 37.22 0.15
N ALA A 466 2.41 36.36 -0.50
CA ALA A 466 2.08 35.04 0.04
C ALA A 466 3.31 34.12 0.10
N LEU A 467 4.16 34.14 -0.94
CA LEU A 467 5.41 33.38 -1.01
C LEU A 467 6.40 33.80 0.08
N ASN A 468 6.61 35.11 0.24
CA ASN A 468 7.50 35.64 1.27
C ASN A 468 7.00 35.30 2.68
N GLU A 469 5.68 35.33 2.91
CA GLU A 469 5.12 34.92 4.20
C GLU A 469 5.40 33.44 4.50
N TYR A 470 5.29 32.55 3.51
CA TYR A 470 5.68 31.16 3.67
C TYR A 470 7.14 31.02 4.12
N PHE A 471 8.08 31.68 3.44
CA PHE A 471 9.49 31.62 3.83
C PHE A 471 9.75 32.18 5.24
N ILE A 472 9.07 33.25 5.64
CA ILE A 472 9.18 33.83 6.98
C ILE A 472 8.72 32.84 8.05
N GLN A 473 7.58 32.18 7.86
CA GLN A 473 7.05 31.23 8.85
C GLN A 473 7.83 29.92 8.85
N ASN A 474 8.28 29.44 7.68
CA ASN A 474 9.11 28.25 7.59
C ASN A 474 10.46 28.45 8.31
N ALA A 475 11.14 29.58 8.08
CA ALA A 475 12.40 29.90 8.75
C ALA A 475 12.27 30.01 10.28
N LYS A 476 11.11 30.44 10.80
CA LYS A 476 10.82 30.42 12.25
C LYS A 476 10.69 28.99 12.76
N ASN A 477 9.93 28.15 12.05
CA ASN A 477 9.72 26.75 12.42
C ASN A 477 11.02 25.93 12.41
N LEU A 478 11.91 26.16 11.44
CA LEU A 478 13.21 25.46 11.40
C LEU A 478 14.12 25.80 12.58
N LYS A 479 14.12 27.07 13.04
CA LYS A 479 14.86 27.47 14.25
C LYS A 479 14.35 26.79 15.51
N ASP A 480 13.04 26.56 15.58
CA ASP A 480 12.43 25.84 16.70
C ASP A 480 12.80 24.33 16.70
N LYS A 481 13.31 23.82 15.57
CA LYS A 481 13.74 22.42 15.36
C LYS A 481 15.26 22.19 15.35
N GLU A 482 16.10 23.20 15.60
CA GLU A 482 17.59 23.13 15.55
C GLU A 482 18.26 22.14 16.55
N GLY A 483 17.50 21.24 17.19
CA GLY A 483 17.99 20.13 18.02
C GLY A 483 17.89 18.72 17.40
N ASP A 484 17.17 18.56 16.29
CA ASP A 484 17.00 17.27 15.60
C ASP A 484 18.19 17.03 14.66
N THR A 485 19.17 16.26 15.11
CA THR A 485 20.32 15.88 14.26
C THR A 485 19.93 14.74 13.33
N GLU A 486 20.14 14.91 12.02
CA GLU A 486 20.06 13.81 11.06
C GLU A 486 21.03 12.71 11.47
N ILE A 487 20.51 11.52 11.78
CA ILE A 487 21.34 10.35 12.08
C ILE A 487 21.79 9.77 10.73
N PRO A 488 23.09 9.69 10.42
CA PRO A 488 23.52 9.14 9.14
C PRO A 488 23.39 7.61 9.08
N GLY A 489 23.20 7.08 7.86
CA GLY A 489 23.19 5.64 7.59
C GLY A 489 21.83 4.97 7.79
N ALA A 490 21.81 3.63 7.77
CA ALA A 490 20.57 2.83 7.78
C ALA A 490 19.65 3.10 8.98
N ILE A 491 20.22 3.50 10.13
CA ILE A 491 19.44 3.87 11.33
C ILE A 491 18.66 5.17 11.10
N GLY A 492 19.27 6.17 10.46
CA GLY A 492 18.57 7.40 10.09
C GLY A 492 17.42 7.17 9.13
N VAL A 493 17.66 6.34 8.11
CA VAL A 493 16.64 5.93 7.14
C VAL A 493 15.47 5.23 7.83
N ALA A 494 15.76 4.29 8.74
CA ALA A 494 14.71 3.62 9.53
C ALA A 494 13.92 4.63 10.39
N MET A 495 14.58 5.61 11.01
CA MET A 495 13.90 6.62 11.83
C MET A 495 13.07 7.61 11.00
N SER A 496 13.50 7.96 9.79
CA SER A 496 12.69 8.81 8.90
C SER A 496 11.45 8.07 8.37
N MET A 497 11.55 6.75 8.15
CA MET A 497 10.41 5.92 7.76
C MET A 497 9.31 5.89 8.83
N MET A 498 9.68 5.87 10.12
CA MET A 498 8.76 5.78 11.27
C MET A 498 8.18 7.14 11.72
N ASN A 499 8.65 8.25 11.13
CA ASN A 499 8.23 9.59 11.53
C ASN A 499 7.70 10.37 10.33
N PRO A 500 6.39 10.27 10.05
CA PRO A 500 5.76 11.03 8.99
C PRO A 500 6.01 12.54 9.13
N TYR A 501 6.28 13.18 8.00
CA TYR A 501 6.45 14.63 7.94
C TYR A 501 5.14 15.36 8.30
N THR A 502 5.19 16.30 9.24
CA THR A 502 4.04 17.13 9.61
C THR A 502 4.13 18.51 8.93
N PRO A 503 3.18 18.87 8.04
CA PRO A 503 3.14 20.18 7.41
C PRO A 503 3.07 21.34 8.40
N ILE A 504 3.73 22.44 8.05
CA ILE A 504 3.75 23.65 8.87
C ILE A 504 2.34 24.23 8.96
N LYS A 505 1.87 24.48 10.18
CA LYS A 505 0.57 25.12 10.44
C LYS A 505 0.71 26.65 10.30
N MET A 506 0.43 27.15 9.11
CA MET A 506 0.52 28.56 8.74
C MET A 506 -0.59 29.40 9.40
N ASP A 507 -0.31 30.67 9.71
CA ASP A 507 -1.31 31.66 10.13
C ASP A 507 -1.22 32.93 9.26
N TYR A 508 -2.36 33.50 8.89
CA TYR A 508 -2.43 34.71 8.07
C TYR A 508 -3.34 35.72 8.76
N SER A 509 -2.84 36.95 8.93
CA SER A 509 -3.66 38.06 9.42
C SER A 509 -4.61 38.56 8.33
N THR A 510 -5.72 39.18 8.74
CA THR A 510 -6.68 39.77 7.79
C THR A 510 -6.03 40.89 6.98
N GLU A 511 -5.12 41.66 7.58
CA GLU A 511 -4.36 42.73 6.92
C GLU A 511 -3.46 42.16 5.81
N LEU A 512 -2.75 41.07 6.12
CA LEU A 512 -1.88 40.39 5.16
C LEU A 512 -2.70 39.79 4.00
N LEU A 513 -3.80 39.11 4.30
CA LEU A 513 -4.70 38.58 3.27
C LEU A 513 -5.31 39.70 2.40
N ASN A 514 -5.57 40.87 2.96
CA ASN A 514 -6.01 42.03 2.20
C ASN A 514 -4.94 42.54 1.23
N GLN A 515 -3.66 42.49 1.61
CA GLN A 515 -2.54 42.80 0.73
C GLN A 515 -2.39 41.75 -0.38
N ILE A 516 -2.37 40.47 -0.01
CA ILE A 516 -2.27 39.34 -0.95
C ILE A 516 -3.40 39.39 -2.00
N SER A 517 -4.64 39.52 -1.52
CA SER A 517 -5.82 39.56 -2.40
C SER A 517 -5.92 40.82 -3.27
N ALA A 518 -5.17 41.88 -2.99
CA ALA A 518 -5.14 43.06 -3.85
C ALA A 518 -4.46 42.77 -5.20
N ALA A 519 -3.43 41.92 -5.20
CA ALA A 519 -2.61 41.60 -6.37
C ALA A 519 -2.84 40.17 -6.95
N SER A 520 -3.77 39.39 -6.39
CA SER A 520 -4.06 38.02 -6.83
C SER A 520 -5.43 37.92 -7.49
N ASP A 521 -5.61 37.14 -8.54
CA ASP A 521 -6.90 36.91 -9.19
C ASP A 521 -7.76 35.86 -8.46
N ILE A 522 -7.09 34.89 -7.84
CA ILE A 522 -7.68 33.76 -7.13
C ILE A 522 -6.79 33.36 -5.93
N ALA A 523 -7.39 32.75 -4.90
CA ALA A 523 -6.63 32.04 -3.87
C ALA A 523 -6.74 30.53 -4.06
N ILE A 524 -5.62 29.85 -3.87
CA ILE A 524 -5.56 28.40 -3.69
C ILE A 524 -5.05 28.15 -2.27
N VAL A 525 -5.89 27.54 -1.43
CA VAL A 525 -5.56 27.13 -0.07
C VAL A 525 -5.21 25.63 -0.08
N THR A 526 -4.00 25.28 0.34
CA THR A 526 -3.58 23.87 0.45
C THR A 526 -3.63 23.37 1.89
N ILE A 527 -4.24 22.20 2.10
CA ILE A 527 -4.19 21.46 3.36
C ILE A 527 -3.47 20.13 3.12
N GLY A 528 -2.35 19.93 3.81
CA GLY A 528 -1.55 18.72 3.73
C GLY A 528 -1.70 17.82 4.95
N ARG A 529 -1.63 16.51 4.75
CA ARG A 529 -1.47 15.51 5.81
C ARG A 529 -0.52 14.43 5.31
N ASN A 530 0.43 14.04 6.16
CA ASN A 530 1.20 12.83 5.97
C ASN A 530 0.87 11.83 7.06
N SER A 531 0.97 10.54 6.73
CA SER A 531 0.88 9.43 7.66
C SER A 531 1.80 8.33 7.17
N GLY A 532 2.01 7.30 7.99
CA GLY A 532 2.94 6.25 7.64
C GLY A 532 2.70 4.99 8.43
N GLU A 533 3.49 4.01 8.07
CA GLU A 533 3.71 2.84 8.89
C GLU A 533 4.13 3.22 10.32
N SER A 534 3.80 2.38 11.31
CA SER A 534 4.20 2.49 12.72
C SER A 534 3.28 3.26 13.66
N SER A 535 2.29 4.01 13.16
CA SER A 535 1.33 4.69 14.04
C SER A 535 0.00 4.97 13.36
N ASP A 536 -1.08 4.79 14.08
CA ASP A 536 -2.38 5.28 13.64
C ASP A 536 -2.45 6.81 13.78
N ARG A 537 -3.28 7.42 12.94
CA ARG A 537 -3.57 8.84 12.97
C ARG A 537 -4.39 9.21 14.21
N VAL A 538 -4.42 10.50 14.52
CA VAL A 538 -5.15 11.05 15.67
C VAL A 538 -6.28 11.98 15.26
N LEU A 539 -7.12 12.32 16.23
CA LEU A 539 -8.26 13.22 16.00
C LEU A 539 -7.82 14.67 15.82
N ASP A 540 -7.18 15.23 16.84
CA ASP A 540 -6.83 16.65 16.92
C ASP A 540 -5.65 17.00 16.00
N ASP A 541 -5.75 18.13 15.31
CA ASP A 541 -4.74 18.66 14.38
C ASP A 541 -4.34 17.73 13.21
N ASP A 542 -5.02 16.60 13.05
CA ASP A 542 -4.88 15.61 12.00
C ASP A 542 -6.22 15.36 11.28
N PHE A 543 -7.09 14.45 11.78
CA PHE A 543 -8.42 14.24 11.17
C PHE A 543 -9.26 15.51 11.21
N LEU A 544 -9.24 16.21 12.33
CA LEU A 544 -9.78 17.57 12.44
C LEU A 544 -8.74 18.57 11.90
N LEU A 545 -9.24 19.65 11.30
CA LEU A 545 -8.38 20.80 11.03
C LEU A 545 -7.92 21.40 12.36
N SER A 546 -6.66 21.85 12.38
CA SER A 546 -6.21 22.70 13.49
C SER A 546 -6.95 24.03 13.47
N LYS A 547 -7.05 24.69 14.62
CA LYS A 547 -7.65 26.05 14.72
C LYS A 547 -7.01 27.05 13.75
N LYS A 548 -5.70 26.91 13.48
CA LYS A 548 -4.98 27.74 12.52
C LYS A 548 -5.46 27.48 11.09
N GLU A 549 -5.62 26.21 10.71
CA GLU A 549 -6.11 25.83 9.38
C GLU A 549 -7.56 26.26 9.16
N GLU A 550 -8.43 26.08 10.16
CA GLU A 550 -9.82 26.56 10.11
C GLU A 550 -9.87 28.08 9.89
N GLN A 551 -9.08 28.83 10.66
CA GLN A 551 -9.00 30.29 10.53
C GLN A 551 -8.38 30.71 9.19
N MET A 552 -7.37 29.98 8.70
CA MET A 552 -6.74 30.24 7.40
C MET A 552 -7.76 30.10 6.26
N ILE A 553 -8.53 29.00 6.22
CA ILE A 553 -9.59 28.80 5.22
C ILE A 553 -10.62 29.93 5.34
N LYS A 554 -11.14 30.15 6.56
CA LYS A 554 -12.20 31.13 6.80
C LYS A 554 -11.80 32.55 6.41
N LYS A 555 -10.69 33.06 6.94
CA LYS A 555 -10.21 34.41 6.65
C LYS A 555 -9.90 34.59 5.17
N THR A 556 -9.33 33.57 4.52
CA THR A 556 -9.05 33.64 3.08
C THR A 556 -10.33 33.72 2.26
N CYS A 557 -11.33 32.89 2.55
CA CYS A 557 -12.64 32.96 1.90
C CYS A 557 -13.29 34.33 2.12
N ASP A 558 -13.40 34.78 3.37
CA ASP A 558 -14.02 36.07 3.71
C ASP A 558 -13.36 37.24 2.94
N VAL A 559 -12.03 37.30 2.92
CA VAL A 559 -11.30 38.39 2.26
C VAL A 559 -11.42 38.33 0.73
N PHE A 560 -11.21 37.16 0.11
CA PHE A 560 -11.28 37.04 -1.35
C PHE A 560 -12.72 37.23 -1.86
N HIS A 561 -13.71 36.67 -1.18
CA HIS A 561 -15.12 36.84 -1.53
C HIS A 561 -15.58 38.29 -1.40
N SER A 562 -15.09 39.04 -0.40
CA SER A 562 -15.40 40.48 -0.25
C SER A 562 -14.94 41.32 -1.46
N LYS A 563 -13.99 40.80 -2.25
CA LYS A 563 -13.46 41.41 -3.49
C LYS A 563 -14.02 40.77 -4.76
N GLY A 564 -15.01 39.88 -4.64
CA GLY A 564 -15.59 39.14 -5.77
C GLY A 564 -14.66 38.09 -6.39
N LYS A 565 -13.61 37.67 -5.67
CA LYS A 565 -12.60 36.70 -6.13
C LYS A 565 -12.90 35.32 -5.57
N LYS A 566 -12.48 34.28 -6.28
CA LYS A 566 -12.76 32.88 -5.94
C LYS A 566 -11.68 32.27 -5.05
N VAL A 567 -12.04 31.23 -4.30
CA VAL A 567 -11.12 30.44 -3.46
C VAL A 567 -11.27 28.95 -3.78
N VAL A 568 -10.14 28.30 -4.04
CA VAL A 568 -10.04 26.84 -4.24
C VAL A 568 -9.32 26.23 -3.04
N VAL A 569 -9.84 25.15 -2.47
CA VAL A 569 -9.10 24.33 -1.50
C VAL A 569 -8.55 23.09 -2.20
N ILE A 570 -7.27 22.80 -1.99
CA ILE A 570 -6.61 21.58 -2.48
C ILE A 570 -6.20 20.73 -1.28
N LEU A 571 -6.69 19.50 -1.24
CA LEU A 571 -6.39 18.53 -0.19
C LEU A 571 -5.28 17.59 -0.66
N ASN A 572 -4.07 17.77 -0.13
CA ASN A 572 -2.91 16.91 -0.36
C ASN A 572 -2.70 15.98 0.84
N ILE A 573 -3.58 14.98 0.96
CA ILE A 573 -3.74 14.13 2.14
C ILE A 573 -3.64 12.64 1.76
N GLY A 574 -3.09 11.80 2.64
CA GLY A 574 -3.02 10.34 2.44
C GLY A 574 -4.23 9.57 3.00
N GLY A 575 -5.07 10.22 3.81
CA GLY A 575 -6.28 9.63 4.37
C GLY A 575 -7.36 10.68 4.61
N VAL A 576 -8.57 10.21 4.89
CA VAL A 576 -9.76 11.07 5.06
C VAL A 576 -9.59 12.05 6.23
N ILE A 577 -10.08 13.27 6.07
CA ILE A 577 -10.20 14.30 7.11
C ILE A 577 -11.64 14.80 7.22
N GLU A 578 -11.97 15.47 8.32
CA GLU A 578 -13.24 16.19 8.49
C GLU A 578 -13.36 17.31 7.46
N THR A 579 -14.52 17.39 6.80
CA THR A 579 -14.79 18.39 5.77
C THR A 579 -16.14 19.09 5.93
N SER A 580 -17.06 18.54 6.72
CA SER A 580 -18.43 19.04 6.84
C SER A 580 -18.50 20.45 7.45
N SER A 581 -17.60 20.78 8.40
CA SER A 581 -17.56 22.06 9.09
C SER A 581 -17.16 23.24 8.20
N TRP A 582 -16.40 22.98 7.11
CA TRP A 582 -15.80 24.05 6.31
C TRP A 582 -16.00 23.93 4.80
N LYS A 583 -16.41 22.79 4.25
CA LYS A 583 -16.55 22.58 2.78
C LYS A 583 -17.47 23.57 2.07
N ASN A 584 -18.38 24.20 2.80
CA ASN A 584 -19.30 25.19 2.22
C ASN A 584 -18.63 26.55 1.98
N GLN A 585 -17.48 26.82 2.61
CA GLN A 585 -16.77 28.11 2.52
C GLN A 585 -16.09 28.34 1.16
N PRO A 586 -15.18 27.49 0.65
CA PRO A 586 -14.49 27.75 -0.62
C PRO A 586 -15.41 27.51 -1.83
N ASP A 587 -15.07 28.06 -2.99
CA ASP A 587 -15.84 27.87 -4.22
C ASP A 587 -15.60 26.50 -4.87
N ALA A 588 -14.39 25.96 -4.76
CA ALA A 588 -14.05 24.62 -5.24
C ALA A 588 -13.17 23.85 -4.25
N ILE A 589 -13.27 22.53 -4.27
CA ILE A 589 -12.45 21.62 -3.47
C ILE A 589 -11.94 20.52 -4.39
N LEU A 590 -10.62 20.43 -4.54
CA LEU A 590 -9.94 19.35 -5.23
C LEU A 590 -9.25 18.45 -4.22
N LEU A 591 -9.62 17.18 -4.19
CA LEU A 591 -8.88 16.16 -3.47
C LEU A 591 -7.77 15.63 -4.37
N ALA A 592 -6.56 16.13 -4.12
CA ALA A 592 -5.36 15.75 -4.86
C ALA A 592 -4.74 14.43 -4.36
N TRP A 593 -5.15 13.98 -3.17
CA TRP A 593 -4.50 12.90 -2.43
C TRP A 593 -2.98 13.14 -2.35
N GLN A 594 -2.16 12.10 -2.54
CA GLN A 594 -0.72 12.18 -2.69
C GLN A 594 -0.35 11.54 -4.05
N GLY A 595 0.06 12.39 -4.99
CA GLY A 595 0.12 12.08 -6.42
C GLY A 595 1.44 11.50 -6.93
N GLY A 596 2.37 11.14 -6.04
CA GLY A 596 3.74 10.80 -6.42
C GLY A 596 4.53 12.00 -6.93
N GLN A 597 5.64 11.73 -7.62
CA GLN A 597 6.62 12.76 -8.03
C GLN A 597 6.06 13.84 -8.97
N GLU A 598 4.98 13.53 -9.70
CA GLU A 598 4.30 14.45 -10.63
C GLU A 598 3.03 15.09 -10.03
N GLY A 599 2.84 15.02 -8.71
CA GLY A 599 1.65 15.48 -8.01
C GLY A 599 1.27 16.92 -8.34
N GLY A 600 2.19 17.88 -8.21
CA GLY A 600 1.94 19.29 -8.53
C GLY A 600 1.55 19.51 -10.00
N ASN A 601 2.25 18.86 -10.93
CA ASN A 601 1.93 18.92 -12.36
C ASN A 601 0.53 18.36 -12.68
N SER A 602 0.13 17.31 -11.96
CA SER A 602 -1.18 16.68 -12.11
C SER A 602 -2.31 17.56 -11.58
N VAL A 603 -2.07 18.25 -10.46
CA VAL A 603 -2.97 19.29 -9.95
C VAL A 603 -3.16 20.39 -10.99
N VAL A 604 -2.08 20.90 -11.59
CA VAL A 604 -2.17 21.97 -12.60
C VAL A 604 -2.90 21.51 -13.85
N ASP A 605 -2.74 20.26 -14.28
CA ASP A 605 -3.51 19.70 -15.40
C ASP A 605 -5.03 19.74 -15.15
N ILE A 606 -5.45 19.49 -13.90
CA ILE A 606 -6.85 19.65 -13.47
C ILE A 606 -7.24 21.13 -13.42
N LEU A 607 -6.49 21.95 -12.70
CA LEU A 607 -6.84 23.37 -12.47
C LEU A 607 -6.99 24.14 -13.79
N THR A 608 -6.20 23.80 -14.81
CA THR A 608 -6.24 24.43 -16.15
C THR A 608 -7.29 23.81 -17.08
N GLY A 609 -7.89 22.68 -16.71
CA GLY A 609 -8.83 21.95 -17.56
C GLY A 609 -8.18 21.19 -18.72
N LYS A 610 -6.85 21.09 -18.74
CA LYS A 610 -6.14 20.20 -19.68
C LYS A 610 -6.59 18.75 -19.49
N ILE A 611 -6.81 18.36 -18.23
CA ILE A 611 -7.47 17.13 -17.83
C ILE A 611 -8.77 17.49 -17.10
N ASN A 612 -9.86 16.80 -17.46
CA ASN A 612 -11.13 16.89 -16.76
C ASN A 612 -11.11 15.87 -15.61
N PRO A 613 -11.39 16.28 -14.35
CA PRO A 613 -11.52 15.37 -13.22
C PRO A 613 -12.46 14.21 -13.54
N SER A 614 -11.97 13.01 -13.22
CA SER A 614 -12.74 11.77 -13.41
C SER A 614 -12.54 10.76 -12.29
N GLY A 615 -11.81 11.14 -11.22
CA GLY A 615 -11.67 10.28 -10.04
C GLY A 615 -12.94 10.27 -9.19
N LYS A 616 -13.19 9.15 -8.51
CA LYS A 616 -14.30 8.98 -7.55
C LYS A 616 -13.82 8.35 -6.26
N LEU A 617 -14.38 8.77 -5.13
CA LEU A 617 -13.93 8.37 -3.79
C LEU A 617 -13.95 6.84 -3.59
N PRO A 618 -12.84 6.22 -3.14
CA PRO A 618 -12.80 4.81 -2.75
C PRO A 618 -13.11 4.61 -1.26
N MET A 619 -13.37 5.68 -0.52
CA MET A 619 -13.71 5.68 0.90
C MET A 619 -14.73 6.78 1.20
N THR A 620 -15.62 6.55 2.16
CA THR A 620 -16.60 7.52 2.63
C THR A 620 -15.92 8.63 3.44
N PHE A 621 -16.28 9.89 3.20
CA PHE A 621 -15.94 11.01 4.07
C PHE A 621 -17.07 11.22 5.08
N PRO A 622 -16.89 10.86 6.37
CA PRO A 622 -17.94 11.02 7.38
C PRO A 622 -18.19 12.50 7.71
N VAL A 623 -19.30 12.79 8.40
CA VAL A 623 -19.53 14.14 8.97
C VAL A 623 -18.74 14.27 10.27
N ASP A 624 -18.83 13.27 11.13
CA ASP A 624 -18.07 13.15 12.37
C ASP A 624 -17.38 11.77 12.41
N ILE A 625 -16.19 11.67 12.99
CA ILE A 625 -15.51 10.39 13.12
C ILE A 625 -16.36 9.35 13.88
N ASN A 626 -17.16 9.79 14.84
CA ASN A 626 -18.05 8.93 15.63
C ASN A 626 -19.23 8.37 14.82
N ASP A 627 -19.44 8.85 13.58
CA ASP A 627 -20.41 8.25 12.66
C ASP A 627 -19.91 6.89 12.12
N HIS A 628 -18.60 6.59 12.21
CA HIS A 628 -18.10 5.25 11.93
C HIS A 628 -18.43 4.31 13.08
N LYS A 629 -19.06 3.16 12.75
CA LYS A 629 -19.31 2.11 13.75
C LYS A 629 -18.03 1.55 14.37
N SER A 630 -16.91 1.59 13.64
CA SER A 630 -15.62 1.11 14.12
C SER A 630 -14.93 2.04 15.13
N THR A 631 -15.42 3.26 15.36
CA THR A 631 -14.79 4.25 16.27
C THR A 631 -14.69 3.78 17.72
N LEU A 632 -15.71 3.05 18.22
CA LEU A 632 -15.65 2.45 19.57
C LEU A 632 -14.63 1.30 19.66
N ASN A 633 -14.19 0.79 18.51
CA ASN A 633 -13.44 -0.45 18.34
C ASN A 633 -12.15 -0.21 17.56
N PHE A 634 -11.54 0.96 17.79
CA PHE A 634 -10.31 1.38 17.13
C PHE A 634 -9.44 2.18 18.13
N PRO A 635 -8.10 2.07 18.07
CA PRO A 635 -7.20 2.88 18.90
C PRO A 635 -7.21 4.35 18.46
N MET A 636 -7.48 5.27 19.37
CA MET A 636 -7.66 6.70 19.05
C MET A 636 -6.47 7.58 19.46
N ASP A 637 -5.47 7.01 20.14
CA ASP A 637 -4.36 7.73 20.76
C ASP A 637 -3.10 7.84 19.87
N GLY A 638 -3.06 7.11 18.75
CA GLY A 638 -1.95 7.18 17.79
C GLY A 638 -0.62 6.67 18.37
N GLU A 639 -0.68 5.70 19.27
CA GLU A 639 0.52 5.09 19.86
C GLU A 639 1.44 4.55 18.77
N LYS A 640 2.72 4.92 18.88
CA LYS A 640 3.77 4.53 17.92
C LYS A 640 4.35 3.16 18.30
N LEU A 641 4.69 2.39 17.28
CA LEU A 641 5.52 1.20 17.43
C LEU A 641 6.96 1.60 17.78
N GLU A 642 7.51 1.03 18.84
CA GLU A 642 8.91 1.24 19.21
C GLU A 642 9.83 0.30 18.40
N LEU A 643 10.99 0.81 17.98
CA LEU A 643 11.96 0.04 17.19
C LEU A 643 12.47 -1.20 17.97
N SER A 644 12.56 -1.10 19.30
CA SER A 644 12.92 -2.24 20.16
C SER A 644 11.90 -3.38 20.05
N ASP A 645 10.63 -3.07 19.91
CA ASP A 645 9.55 -4.05 19.87
C ASP A 645 9.57 -4.81 18.54
N MET A 646 10.00 -4.15 17.47
CA MET A 646 10.22 -4.78 16.16
C MET A 646 11.43 -5.72 16.16
N ILE A 647 12.54 -5.36 16.82
CA ILE A 647 13.81 -6.09 16.72
C ILE A 647 13.89 -7.24 17.74
N PHE A 648 13.44 -7.01 18.97
CA PHE A 648 13.65 -7.95 20.07
C PHE A 648 12.44 -8.82 20.38
N GLY A 649 11.31 -8.60 19.70
CA GLY A 649 10.13 -9.47 19.78
C GLY A 649 9.71 -9.72 21.24
N VAL A 650 9.31 -8.66 21.94
CA VAL A 650 8.84 -8.83 23.33
C VAL A 650 7.46 -9.46 23.27
N ASP A 651 7.32 -10.68 23.79
CA ASP A 651 6.03 -11.33 23.94
C ASP A 651 5.19 -10.58 24.98
N TYR A 652 4.15 -9.91 24.50
CA TYR A 652 3.20 -9.16 25.31
C TYR A 652 1.92 -9.97 25.58
N ASP A 653 1.97 -11.31 25.65
CA ASP A 653 0.80 -12.06 26.09
C ASP A 653 0.53 -11.78 27.58
N LYS A 654 -0.39 -10.84 27.79
CA LYS A 654 -0.81 -10.38 29.12
C LYS A 654 -1.89 -11.31 29.66
N PRO A 655 -1.95 -11.50 30.99
CA PRO A 655 -3.12 -12.08 31.64
C PRO A 655 -4.41 -11.40 31.17
N GLU A 656 -5.49 -12.16 31.01
CA GLU A 656 -6.75 -11.65 30.42
C GLU A 656 -7.30 -10.41 31.14
N ASN A 657 -7.11 -10.32 32.47
CA ASN A 657 -7.53 -9.18 33.30
C ASN A 657 -6.67 -7.91 33.11
N GLU A 658 -5.55 -8.01 32.38
CA GLU A 658 -4.62 -6.92 32.08
C GLU A 658 -4.67 -6.49 30.62
N LYS A 659 -5.39 -7.24 29.77
CA LYS A 659 -5.54 -6.91 28.34
C LYS A 659 -6.36 -5.64 28.14
N ILE A 660 -5.81 -4.75 27.33
CA ILE A 660 -6.39 -3.46 26.95
C ILE A 660 -7.10 -3.61 25.61
N ARG A 661 -8.42 -3.35 25.61
CA ARG A 661 -9.23 -3.33 24.40
C ARG A 661 -8.72 -2.27 23.42
N ASN A 662 -8.77 -2.60 22.13
CA ASN A 662 -8.24 -1.86 20.98
C ASN A 662 -6.70 -1.77 20.88
N LYS A 663 -5.96 -2.37 21.83
CA LYS A 663 -4.49 -2.50 21.79
C LYS A 663 -4.06 -3.96 21.79
N ASP A 664 -4.38 -4.69 22.86
CA ASP A 664 -4.06 -6.12 22.98
C ASP A 664 -5.07 -7.00 22.22
N TYR A 665 -6.34 -6.60 22.15
CA TYR A 665 -7.37 -7.22 21.32
C TYR A 665 -8.36 -6.18 20.80
N THR A 666 -8.90 -6.38 19.61
CA THR A 666 -9.86 -5.47 18.97
C THR A 666 -11.05 -6.26 18.42
N VAL A 667 -12.26 -5.97 18.90
CA VAL A 667 -13.48 -6.66 18.44
C VAL A 667 -14.11 -5.90 17.28
N TYR A 668 -14.28 -6.55 16.14
CA TYR A 668 -14.86 -5.94 14.94
C TYR A 668 -16.39 -6.04 14.98
N GLU A 669 -17.01 -5.40 15.98
CA GLU A 669 -18.45 -5.46 16.24
C GLU A 669 -19.30 -4.83 15.13
N GLU A 670 -18.68 -4.04 14.25
CA GLU A 670 -19.33 -3.56 13.05
C GLU A 670 -19.64 -4.69 12.05
N GLY A 671 -18.95 -5.83 12.13
CA GLY A 671 -19.15 -6.98 11.25
C GLY A 671 -19.00 -6.59 9.77
N ILE A 672 -20.01 -6.89 8.97
CA ILE A 672 -20.06 -6.53 7.54
C ILE A 672 -20.39 -5.05 7.29
N TYR A 673 -20.71 -4.27 8.32
CA TYR A 673 -21.06 -2.86 8.22
C TYR A 673 -19.82 -1.98 8.35
N VAL A 674 -18.92 -2.10 7.38
CA VAL A 674 -17.74 -1.24 7.21
C VAL A 674 -17.98 -0.25 6.08
N GLY A 675 -17.54 1.00 6.26
CA GLY A 675 -17.68 2.05 5.24
C GLY A 675 -19.14 2.30 4.85
N TYR A 676 -19.40 2.58 3.57
CA TYR A 676 -20.73 2.91 3.04
C TYR A 676 -21.81 1.89 3.39
N ARG A 677 -21.46 0.61 3.61
CA ARG A 677 -22.42 -0.41 4.06
C ARG A 677 -23.09 -0.02 5.38
N HIS A 678 -22.32 0.56 6.31
CA HIS A 678 -22.84 1.09 7.57
C HIS A 678 -23.67 2.35 7.37
N PHE A 679 -23.09 3.34 6.69
CA PHE A 679 -23.70 4.64 6.51
C PHE A 679 -25.03 4.54 5.78
N ASP A 680 -25.13 3.67 4.77
CA ASP A 680 -26.35 3.48 3.99
C ASP A 680 -27.39 2.64 4.72
N LYS A 681 -26.98 1.62 5.47
CA LYS A 681 -27.90 0.80 6.29
C LYS A 681 -28.62 1.65 7.34
N ASN A 682 -27.89 2.58 7.95
CA ASN A 682 -28.40 3.41 9.04
C ASN A 682 -28.86 4.80 8.57
N ASN A 683 -28.82 5.07 7.27
CA ASN A 683 -29.14 6.37 6.67
C ASN A 683 -28.40 7.55 7.34
N ILE A 684 -27.14 7.33 7.72
CA ILE A 684 -26.28 8.33 8.35
C ILE A 684 -25.83 9.32 7.28
N LYS A 685 -25.84 10.61 7.61
CA LYS A 685 -25.36 11.67 6.72
C LYS A 685 -23.84 11.57 6.60
N VAL A 686 -23.34 11.73 5.38
CA VAL A 686 -21.91 11.76 5.08
C VAL A 686 -21.53 13.11 4.50
N SER A 687 -20.27 13.50 4.65
CA SER A 687 -19.77 14.69 3.99
C SER A 687 -19.66 14.46 2.48
N PHE A 688 -19.05 13.35 2.07
CA PHE A 688 -19.05 12.86 0.69
C PHE A 688 -19.19 11.32 0.69
N PRO A 689 -20.12 10.75 -0.10
CA PRO A 689 -20.35 9.31 -0.09
C PRO A 689 -19.28 8.55 -0.88
N PHE A 690 -19.12 7.25 -0.58
CA PHE A 690 -18.36 6.33 -1.42
C PHE A 690 -18.76 6.44 -2.89
N GLY A 691 -17.76 6.41 -3.78
CA GLY A 691 -17.93 6.55 -5.21
C GLY A 691 -18.31 7.96 -5.67
N TYR A 692 -18.22 8.99 -4.83
CA TYR A 692 -18.52 10.37 -5.24
C TYR A 692 -17.35 11.04 -5.97
N GLY A 693 -17.65 11.86 -6.98
CA GLY A 693 -16.69 12.73 -7.65
C GLY A 693 -17.35 13.51 -8.77
N LEU A 694 -17.06 14.80 -8.87
CA LEU A 694 -17.59 15.69 -9.91
C LEU A 694 -16.70 15.68 -11.16
N SER A 695 -17.25 16.19 -12.25
CA SER A 695 -16.56 16.41 -13.52
C SER A 695 -16.83 17.84 -14.01
N TYR A 696 -15.99 18.36 -14.92
CA TYR A 696 -16.27 19.60 -15.65
C TYR A 696 -17.33 19.42 -16.74
N THR A 697 -17.80 18.20 -16.98
CA THR A 697 -18.88 17.90 -17.93
C THR A 697 -19.99 17.09 -17.25
N ASN A 698 -21.09 16.91 -17.96
CA ASN A 698 -22.23 16.12 -17.51
C ASN A 698 -22.38 14.85 -18.35
N PHE A 699 -22.94 13.81 -17.74
CA PHE A 699 -23.19 12.53 -18.40
C PHE A 699 -24.64 12.10 -18.22
N GLU A 700 -25.21 11.60 -19.30
CA GLU A 700 -26.53 10.97 -19.34
C GLU A 700 -26.38 9.45 -19.37
N TYR A 701 -27.19 8.78 -18.55
CA TYR A 701 -27.26 7.34 -18.41
C TYR A 701 -28.57 6.86 -19.04
N SER A 702 -28.51 5.94 -19.98
CA SER A 702 -29.69 5.48 -20.73
C SER A 702 -29.54 4.03 -21.20
N ASP A 703 -30.62 3.49 -21.74
CA ASP A 703 -30.64 2.20 -22.44
C ASP A 703 -30.11 1.00 -21.61
N LEU A 704 -30.37 0.99 -20.30
CA LEU A 704 -30.00 -0.14 -19.44
C LEU A 704 -30.72 -1.40 -19.88
N LYS A 705 -29.95 -2.46 -20.12
CA LYS A 705 -30.43 -3.81 -20.37
C LYS A 705 -29.72 -4.76 -19.42
N VAL A 706 -30.50 -5.63 -18.79
CA VAL A 706 -29.99 -6.66 -17.87
C VAL A 706 -30.47 -8.02 -18.36
N ILE A 707 -29.54 -8.87 -18.76
CA ILE A 707 -29.82 -10.20 -19.29
C ILE A 707 -29.26 -11.23 -18.30
N LYS A 708 -30.16 -11.96 -17.63
CA LYS A 708 -29.79 -13.11 -16.81
C LYS A 708 -29.49 -14.31 -17.72
N GLN A 709 -28.36 -14.94 -17.48
CA GLN A 709 -27.96 -16.25 -18.02
C GLN A 709 -27.76 -17.23 -16.86
N ASP A 710 -27.47 -18.50 -17.16
CA ASP A 710 -27.47 -19.58 -16.16
C ASP A 710 -26.58 -19.31 -14.94
N GLN A 711 -25.38 -18.75 -15.14
CA GLN A 711 -24.40 -18.51 -14.05
C GLN A 711 -23.96 -17.06 -13.92
N LYS A 712 -24.53 -16.14 -14.70
CA LYS A 712 -24.11 -14.74 -14.76
C LYS A 712 -25.21 -13.81 -15.22
N ILE A 713 -24.99 -12.51 -15.02
CA ILE A 713 -25.80 -11.43 -15.55
C ILE A 713 -24.92 -10.58 -16.44
N ASN A 714 -25.40 -10.32 -17.67
CA ASN A 714 -24.78 -9.37 -18.58
C ASN A 714 -25.59 -8.08 -18.54
N LEU A 715 -24.92 -6.99 -18.21
CA LEU A 715 -25.47 -5.65 -18.16
C LEU A 715 -24.88 -4.85 -19.31
N SER A 716 -25.73 -4.14 -20.06
CA SER A 716 -25.29 -3.13 -21.03
C SER A 716 -26.03 -1.83 -20.79
N LEU A 717 -25.32 -0.71 -20.89
CA LEU A 717 -25.92 0.63 -20.80
C LEU A 717 -25.17 1.63 -21.66
N LYS A 718 -25.84 2.72 -22.01
CA LYS A 718 -25.26 3.82 -22.78
C LYS A 718 -24.96 5.00 -21.88
N ILE A 719 -23.72 5.49 -21.97
CA ILE A 719 -23.26 6.73 -21.34
C ILE A 719 -22.99 7.76 -22.42
N LYS A 720 -23.61 8.92 -22.33
CA LYS A 720 -23.41 10.04 -23.26
C LYS A 720 -22.86 11.25 -22.54
N ASN A 721 -21.81 11.85 -23.07
CA ASN A 721 -21.33 13.15 -22.60
C ASN A 721 -22.27 14.25 -23.12
N THR A 722 -23.01 14.90 -22.21
CA THR A 722 -24.01 15.92 -22.53
C THR A 722 -23.57 17.34 -22.17
N GLY A 723 -22.39 17.50 -21.57
CA GLY A 723 -21.83 18.82 -21.29
C GLY A 723 -21.03 19.41 -22.45
N TYR A 724 -20.13 20.34 -22.13
CA TYR A 724 -19.45 21.19 -23.11
C TYR A 724 -17.96 20.92 -23.27
N VAL A 725 -17.42 19.97 -22.51
CA VAL A 725 -16.00 19.57 -22.58
C VAL A 725 -15.87 18.05 -22.60
N LYS A 726 -14.74 17.56 -23.11
CA LYS A 726 -14.42 16.13 -23.08
C LYS A 726 -14.29 15.62 -21.64
N GLY A 727 -14.66 14.38 -21.40
CA GLY A 727 -14.56 13.78 -20.06
C GLY A 727 -14.69 12.26 -20.06
N LYS A 728 -14.31 11.64 -18.96
CA LYS A 728 -14.57 10.22 -18.67
C LYS A 728 -15.60 10.13 -17.56
N GLU A 729 -16.40 9.07 -17.57
CA GLU A 729 -17.33 8.76 -16.49
C GLU A 729 -17.10 7.36 -15.94
N ILE A 730 -17.19 7.23 -14.62
CA ILE A 730 -17.17 5.94 -13.92
C ILE A 730 -18.60 5.55 -13.60
N ILE A 731 -18.99 4.34 -14.00
CA ILE A 731 -20.25 3.73 -13.58
C ILE A 731 -20.02 2.75 -12.44
N GLN A 732 -20.96 2.69 -11.50
CA GLN A 732 -20.92 1.79 -10.35
C GLN A 732 -22.20 0.95 -10.34
N VAL A 733 -22.05 -0.37 -10.24
CA VAL A 733 -23.16 -1.31 -10.20
C VAL A 733 -23.29 -1.87 -8.79
N TYR A 734 -24.38 -1.51 -8.14
CA TYR A 734 -24.73 -2.00 -6.82
C TYR A 734 -25.88 -3.00 -6.90
N ILE A 735 -25.88 -3.96 -5.98
CA ILE A 735 -26.92 -4.98 -5.88
C ILE A 735 -27.61 -4.84 -4.52
N SER A 736 -28.93 -4.85 -4.53
CA SER A 736 -29.76 -4.78 -3.32
C SER A 736 -30.78 -5.91 -3.31
N LYS A 737 -30.77 -6.74 -2.25
CA LYS A 737 -31.76 -7.79 -2.04
C LYS A 737 -33.06 -7.20 -1.50
N ILE A 738 -34.17 -7.39 -2.22
CA ILE A 738 -35.49 -6.97 -1.76
C ILE A 738 -36.03 -8.01 -0.75
N ASN A 739 -36.58 -7.57 0.38
CA ASN A 739 -37.17 -8.44 1.40
C ASN A 739 -36.21 -9.55 1.85
N SER A 740 -34.94 -9.20 2.09
CA SER A 740 -33.92 -10.10 2.65
C SER A 740 -34.41 -10.73 3.95
N LYS A 741 -34.20 -12.03 4.12
CA LYS A 741 -34.57 -12.76 5.35
C LYS A 741 -33.45 -12.75 6.38
N ILE A 742 -32.25 -12.40 5.96
CA ILE A 742 -31.09 -12.22 6.81
C ILE A 742 -30.72 -10.74 6.88
N ASP A 743 -29.92 -10.40 7.89
CA ASP A 743 -29.37 -9.06 7.99
C ASP A 743 -28.26 -8.84 6.95
N ARG A 744 -28.41 -7.80 6.12
CA ARG A 744 -27.49 -7.44 5.03
C ARG A 744 -27.34 -5.92 4.89
N PRO A 745 -26.24 -5.44 4.28
CA PRO A 745 -26.15 -4.08 3.79
C PRO A 745 -27.32 -3.76 2.83
N THR A 746 -27.74 -2.50 2.82
CA THR A 746 -28.79 -2.05 1.89
C THR A 746 -28.44 -2.34 0.43
N LYS A 747 -27.15 -2.21 0.10
CA LYS A 747 -26.60 -2.51 -1.22
C LYS A 747 -25.09 -2.77 -1.13
N GLU A 748 -24.57 -3.48 -2.11
CA GLU A 748 -23.14 -3.81 -2.21
C GLU A 748 -22.64 -3.58 -3.64
N LEU A 749 -21.42 -3.04 -3.80
CA LEU A 749 -20.76 -2.88 -5.11
C LEU A 749 -20.39 -4.25 -5.67
N LYS A 750 -20.79 -4.54 -6.91
CA LYS A 750 -20.51 -5.82 -7.61
C LYS A 750 -20.07 -5.65 -9.06
N GLY A 751 -19.91 -4.40 -9.51
CA GLY A 751 -19.39 -4.09 -10.83
C GLY A 751 -19.04 -2.61 -10.95
N PHE A 752 -18.05 -2.30 -11.78
CA PHE A 752 -17.74 -0.93 -12.17
C PHE A 752 -17.06 -0.93 -13.53
N SER A 753 -17.14 0.20 -14.23
CA SER A 753 -16.43 0.43 -15.48
C SER A 753 -16.21 1.92 -15.68
N LYS A 754 -15.13 2.30 -16.35
CA LYS A 754 -14.81 3.68 -16.72
C LYS A 754 -14.90 3.82 -18.22
N THR A 755 -15.56 4.86 -18.71
CA THR A 755 -15.57 5.13 -20.15
C THR A 755 -14.16 5.50 -20.62
N ARG A 756 -13.89 5.27 -21.89
CA ARG A 756 -12.85 6.04 -22.60
C ARG A 756 -13.15 7.54 -22.52
N LEU A 757 -12.22 8.37 -22.97
CA LEU A 757 -12.45 9.81 -23.08
C LEU A 757 -13.54 10.07 -24.13
N LEU A 758 -14.67 10.64 -23.71
CA LEU A 758 -15.79 10.98 -24.58
C LEU A 758 -15.74 12.46 -24.97
N ASN A 759 -15.80 12.72 -26.27
CA ASN A 759 -16.04 14.04 -26.83
C ASN A 759 -17.45 14.54 -26.47
N VAL A 760 -17.69 15.83 -26.68
CA VAL A 760 -19.03 16.43 -26.49
C VAL A 760 -20.05 15.72 -27.38
N ALA A 761 -21.22 15.39 -26.81
CA ALA A 761 -22.30 14.63 -27.44
C ALA A 761 -21.97 13.17 -27.82
N GLU A 762 -20.73 12.71 -27.61
CA GLU A 762 -20.32 11.34 -27.88
C GLU A 762 -20.94 10.37 -26.85
N SER A 763 -21.24 9.15 -27.31
CA SER A 763 -21.74 8.07 -26.45
C SER A 763 -20.79 6.87 -26.47
N SER A 764 -20.77 6.15 -25.35
CA SER A 764 -20.17 4.81 -25.24
C SER A 764 -21.21 3.84 -24.73
N ILE A 765 -21.20 2.62 -25.26
CA ILE A 765 -21.89 1.50 -24.65
C ILE A 765 -20.87 0.84 -23.72
N LEU A 766 -21.28 0.57 -22.49
CA LEU A 766 -20.49 -0.19 -21.53
C LEU A 766 -21.18 -1.52 -21.29
N GLU A 767 -20.37 -2.57 -21.16
CA GLU A 767 -20.83 -3.92 -20.86
C GLU A 767 -20.15 -4.40 -19.58
N ILE A 768 -20.93 -4.96 -18.66
CA ILE A 768 -20.45 -5.50 -17.40
C ILE A 768 -21.05 -6.88 -17.21
N GLU A 769 -20.18 -7.84 -16.94
CA GLU A 769 -20.54 -9.18 -16.55
C GLU A 769 -20.45 -9.33 -15.02
N ILE A 770 -21.50 -9.86 -14.41
CA ILE A 770 -21.56 -10.14 -12.97
C ILE A 770 -21.91 -11.61 -12.76
N PRO A 771 -20.99 -12.43 -12.21
CA PRO A 771 -21.30 -13.81 -11.82
C PRO A 771 -22.45 -13.87 -10.81
N LEU A 772 -23.34 -14.86 -10.93
CA LEU A 772 -24.41 -15.03 -9.93
C LEU A 772 -23.85 -15.34 -8.54
N SER A 773 -22.65 -15.92 -8.44
CA SER A 773 -21.94 -16.11 -7.18
C SER A 773 -21.70 -14.80 -6.42
N ASP A 774 -21.65 -13.65 -7.09
CA ASP A 774 -21.37 -12.36 -6.45
C ASP A 774 -22.57 -11.82 -5.65
N PHE A 775 -23.75 -12.42 -5.83
CA PHE A 775 -24.97 -12.13 -5.06
C PHE A 775 -25.00 -12.87 -3.71
N SER A 776 -24.07 -13.80 -3.50
CA SER A 776 -24.04 -14.64 -2.31
C SER A 776 -23.65 -13.86 -1.06
N TYR A 777 -24.02 -14.42 0.08
CA TYR A 777 -23.58 -14.03 1.41
C TYR A 777 -22.95 -15.26 2.08
N TRP A 778 -22.12 -15.04 3.09
CA TRP A 778 -21.58 -16.14 3.86
C TRP A 778 -22.59 -16.59 4.92
N ASN A 779 -23.06 -17.84 4.81
CA ASN A 779 -24.00 -18.43 5.76
C ASN A 779 -23.25 -19.24 6.82
N GLU A 780 -23.20 -18.71 8.04
CA GLU A 780 -22.50 -19.34 9.16
C GLU A 780 -23.18 -20.63 9.66
N GLU A 781 -24.49 -20.83 9.41
CA GLU A 781 -25.19 -22.06 9.81
C GLU A 781 -24.69 -23.30 9.06
N ILE A 782 -24.33 -23.11 7.78
CA ILE A 782 -23.85 -24.20 6.91
C ILE A 782 -22.36 -24.05 6.54
N ASN A 783 -21.70 -23.00 7.04
CA ASN A 783 -20.30 -22.68 6.79
C ASN A 783 -19.95 -22.60 5.29
N ASN A 784 -20.81 -21.95 4.49
CA ASN A 784 -20.64 -21.84 3.04
C ASN A 784 -21.36 -20.61 2.44
N TRP A 785 -20.99 -20.23 1.22
CA TRP A 785 -21.69 -19.19 0.44
C TRP A 785 -23.11 -19.65 0.07
N SER A 786 -24.08 -18.75 0.26
CA SER A 786 -25.49 -18.98 -0.06
C SER A 786 -26.05 -17.81 -0.85
N ILE A 787 -27.02 -18.07 -1.73
CA ILE A 787 -27.77 -17.03 -2.46
C ILE A 787 -29.23 -17.07 -1.99
N GLU A 788 -29.78 -15.92 -1.62
CA GLU A 788 -31.20 -15.82 -1.30
C GLU A 788 -32.04 -15.68 -2.56
N ASN A 789 -32.86 -16.67 -2.88
CA ASN A 789 -33.79 -16.58 -4.01
C ASN A 789 -34.76 -15.40 -3.87
N GLY A 790 -35.25 -14.89 -4.99
CA GLY A 790 -36.24 -13.82 -5.04
C GLY A 790 -35.76 -12.58 -5.78
N GLU A 791 -36.37 -11.44 -5.47
CA GLU A 791 -36.12 -10.20 -6.22
C GLU A 791 -34.88 -9.47 -5.70
N TYR A 792 -34.14 -8.90 -6.66
CA TYR A 792 -32.99 -8.03 -6.45
C TYR A 792 -33.12 -6.79 -7.34
N ASN A 793 -32.69 -5.65 -6.81
CA ASN A 793 -32.47 -4.44 -7.59
C ASN A 793 -31.02 -4.39 -8.07
N ILE A 794 -30.84 -4.15 -9.37
CA ILE A 794 -29.58 -3.76 -9.98
C ILE A 794 -29.59 -2.23 -10.10
N LEU A 795 -28.71 -1.57 -9.36
CA LEU A 795 -28.66 -0.13 -9.20
C LEU A 795 -27.42 0.41 -9.90
N ILE A 796 -27.60 1.27 -10.91
CA ILE A 796 -26.52 1.94 -11.62
C ILE A 796 -26.35 3.34 -11.06
N GLY A 797 -25.23 3.60 -10.40
CA GLY A 797 -24.91 4.88 -9.81
C GLY A 797 -23.72 5.58 -10.47
N SER A 798 -23.76 6.91 -10.43
CA SER A 798 -22.56 7.75 -10.54
C SER A 798 -21.84 7.88 -9.18
N SER A 799 -22.52 7.56 -8.07
CA SER A 799 -21.96 7.35 -6.74
C SER A 799 -22.86 6.40 -5.95
N SER A 800 -22.46 5.95 -4.76
CA SER A 800 -23.30 5.11 -3.90
C SER A 800 -24.61 5.77 -3.46
N ARG A 801 -24.72 7.10 -3.57
CA ARG A 801 -25.93 7.87 -3.22
C ARG A 801 -26.50 8.68 -4.38
N ASP A 802 -26.06 8.41 -5.61
CA ASP A 802 -26.59 9.03 -6.82
C ASP A 802 -26.87 7.94 -7.86
N ILE A 803 -27.99 7.23 -7.65
CA ILE A 803 -28.46 6.16 -8.53
C ILE A 803 -29.19 6.78 -9.72
N LYS A 804 -28.74 6.44 -10.93
CA LYS A 804 -29.24 6.97 -12.20
C LYS A 804 -30.26 6.05 -12.86
N LEU A 805 -30.03 4.74 -12.81
CA LEU A 805 -30.90 3.72 -13.40
C LEU A 805 -31.06 2.56 -12.41
N GLU A 806 -32.21 1.89 -12.46
CA GLU A 806 -32.53 0.72 -11.65
C GLU A 806 -33.27 -0.29 -12.52
N GLU A 807 -32.95 -1.58 -12.36
CA GLU A 807 -33.68 -2.68 -12.98
C GLU A 807 -33.91 -3.79 -11.96
N LYS A 808 -35.12 -4.36 -11.95
CA LYS A 808 -35.47 -5.49 -11.08
C LYS A 808 -35.21 -6.80 -11.79
N ILE A 809 -34.56 -7.73 -11.09
CA ILE A 809 -34.39 -9.10 -11.57
C ILE A 809 -34.83 -10.10 -10.50
N LYS A 810 -35.13 -11.32 -10.95
CA LYS A 810 -35.45 -12.44 -10.09
C LYS A 810 -34.36 -13.49 -10.18
N ILE A 811 -33.75 -13.81 -9.04
CA ILE A 811 -32.82 -14.93 -8.89
C ILE A 811 -33.58 -16.19 -8.55
#